data_AF-A0A9W8WQC2-F1
#
_entry.id   AF-A0A9W8WQC2-F1
#
_cell.length_a   1.000
_cell.length_b   1.000
_cell.length_c   1.000
_cell.angle_alpha   90.00
_cell.angle_beta   90.00
_cell.angle_gamma   90.00
#
_symmetry.space_group_name_H-M   'P 1'
#
loop_
_entity.id
_entity.type
_entity.pdbx_description
1 polymer ?
#
loop_
_entity_poly.entity_id
_entity_poly.type
_entity_poly.pdbx_seq_one_letter_code
_entity_poly.pdbx_strand_id
1 'polypeptide(L)'
;MQKAYATALLLSYAPFGHVHAFGTINEPAIIGQHCEHERITRAAFACPSDSKISDGRCFEELSLHQLSGRSDIYVGQGSNGAVGAPDMLDPVPEGPEAHCDNADFLDAQLFDLNAEYPVTRQEATNQLQICVSHMRGRVEEGIDAAGRIVDDGARIITPEVDISTLDCRFSFPALQMHSFGRAKCSTIEGFGRALHGVQDFYAHSNWADDAEPPFGPNNPPGLKRVDSPIFLDLRGENDISEQVPHNLSTGCFGGLFTDGPVGKAGHPLEPGSIDCTGRITHHTLNKDNGIIDQVTGDVSTPGPNTPRSDFPGNFQRAVNAAIKDSRRQWRHFRESIRRTYGTERGNIMICALVRDKPAKDCYGRRVAILRDVVKTANRVAEMQIPIQKWLLEELANKPHDEGPGEGLTEQNSTKSRGSSDDLYRLHPSFDIDCDTQTSPDIGAAMAELVNHSTPLPNNKTAVVALTCARNTDLAEQIAHVWHASDEGIRMHLGVLSKKDQIPFGPRPREQTVLTGKIREEDLVTAVLRTGGTYSILHNRDAIPRFVDHVISRGLTEYDNARDTATLLPVGLSISDHVEPESEPRRFSFDASYTDNVVIAVAPMTPKLALHVTVRHVRKNIVLSEQYVGLRGNSTFRAKLDIDDVPRTDAWFELEVAHAEGDGLVGSGLFEVSIETESTGANAESNGEHRSGKDQHDEL
;
A
#
# COMPACT_ATOMS: atom_id res chain seq x y z
N MET A 1 -23.12 -82.02 -8.52
CA MET A 1 -21.87 -81.90 -9.30
C MET A 1 -21.85 -80.49 -9.87
N GLN A 2 -21.02 -79.61 -9.26
CA GLN A 2 -19.74 -79.10 -9.80
C GLN A 2 -19.96 -77.95 -10.82
N LYS A 3 -19.76 -76.69 -10.39
CA LYS A 3 -18.50 -75.88 -10.34
C LYS A 3 -18.24 -75.19 -11.69
N ALA A 4 -18.41 -73.88 -11.78
CA ALA A 4 -17.37 -72.82 -11.74
C ALA A 4 -16.79 -72.54 -13.16
N TYR A 5 -16.47 -71.33 -13.63
CA TYR A 5 -15.86 -70.16 -13.01
C TYR A 5 -16.28 -68.87 -13.73
N ALA A 6 -16.43 -67.78 -12.97
CA ALA A 6 -16.40 -66.41 -13.46
C ALA A 6 -14.95 -65.92 -13.48
N THR A 7 -14.51 -65.35 -14.60
CA THR A 7 -13.22 -64.66 -14.72
C THR A 7 -13.50 -63.16 -14.73
N ALA A 8 -13.31 -62.51 -13.58
CA ALA A 8 -13.29 -61.07 -13.47
C ALA A 8 -11.95 -60.55 -14.04
N LEU A 9 -12.01 -59.73 -15.09
CA LEU A 9 -10.89 -58.90 -15.50
C LEU A 9 -10.76 -57.77 -14.47
N LEU A 10 -9.73 -57.84 -13.64
CA LEU A 10 -9.24 -56.71 -12.85
C LEU A 10 -8.65 -55.68 -13.83
N LEU A 11 -9.44 -54.65 -14.17
CA LEU A 11 -8.84 -53.37 -14.58
C LEU A 11 -8.24 -52.74 -13.33
N SER A 12 -6.93 -52.89 -13.20
CA SER A 12 -6.11 -52.09 -12.29
C SER A 12 -6.24 -50.61 -12.68
N TYR A 13 -7.00 -49.85 -11.90
CA TYR A 13 -6.86 -48.40 -11.83
C TYR A 13 -5.45 -48.11 -11.32
N ALA A 14 -4.55 -47.71 -12.21
CA ALA A 14 -3.29 -47.10 -11.81
C ALA A 14 -3.62 -45.69 -11.24
N PRO A 15 -3.15 -45.35 -10.04
CA PRO A 15 -3.35 -44.01 -9.50
C PRO A 15 -2.47 -43.03 -10.28
N PHE A 16 -3.09 -41.94 -10.76
CA PHE A 16 -2.39 -40.80 -11.33
C PHE A 16 -1.67 -40.05 -10.19
N GLY A 17 -0.37 -39.80 -10.34
CA GLY A 17 0.40 -38.92 -9.47
C GLY A 17 0.64 -37.58 -10.17
N HIS A 18 0.46 -36.48 -9.45
CA HIS A 18 0.49 -35.09 -9.91
C HIS A 18 1.30 -34.23 -8.92
N VAL A 19 1.92 -33.14 -9.39
CA VAL A 19 2.60 -32.11 -8.55
C VAL A 19 2.25 -30.70 -9.07
N HIS A 20 2.43 -29.65 -8.27
CA HIS A 20 1.53 -28.92 -7.36
C HIS A 20 1.97 -27.45 -7.47
N ALA A 21 1.07 -26.47 -7.52
CA ALA A 21 1.38 -25.09 -7.12
C ALA A 21 0.87 -24.91 -5.69
N PHE A 22 1.14 -23.77 -5.04
CA PHE A 22 0.38 -23.41 -3.84
C PHE A 22 -1.11 -23.56 -4.16
N GLY A 23 -1.82 -24.39 -3.40
CA GLY A 23 -3.21 -24.68 -3.73
C GLY A 23 -4.14 -23.68 -3.07
N THR A 24 -5.39 -23.60 -3.53
CA THR A 24 -6.42 -22.77 -2.87
C THR A 24 -7.52 -23.59 -2.19
N ILE A 25 -7.64 -24.88 -2.50
CA ILE A 25 -8.53 -25.84 -1.85
C ILE A 25 -7.76 -27.10 -1.53
N ASN A 26 -8.08 -27.74 -0.40
CA ASN A 26 -7.48 -29.04 -0.08
C ASN A 26 -7.87 -30.06 -1.15
N GLU A 27 -6.91 -30.59 -1.89
CA GLU A 27 -7.11 -31.69 -2.83
C GLU A 27 -6.77 -33.04 -2.16
N PRO A 28 -7.19 -34.20 -2.72
CA PRO A 28 -6.89 -35.49 -2.09
C PRO A 28 -5.38 -35.66 -1.99
N ALA A 29 -4.88 -36.33 -0.94
CA ALA A 29 -3.44 -36.55 -0.71
C ALA A 29 -2.65 -37.24 -1.85
N ILE A 30 -3.35 -37.72 -2.89
CA ILE A 30 -2.80 -38.34 -4.11
C ILE A 30 -2.62 -37.30 -5.25
N ILE A 31 -3.35 -36.17 -5.20
CA ILE A 31 -3.39 -35.03 -6.15
C ILE A 31 -2.75 -33.76 -5.53
N GLY A 32 -2.72 -33.71 -4.20
CA GLY A 32 -1.73 -33.07 -3.33
C GLY A 32 -1.69 -31.55 -3.21
N GLN A 33 -2.46 -30.74 -3.95
CA GLN A 33 -2.55 -29.31 -3.61
C GLN A 33 -3.22 -29.10 -2.24
N HIS A 34 -2.66 -28.24 -1.38
CA HIS A 34 -3.30 -27.82 -0.14
C HIS A 34 -3.98 -26.46 -0.35
N CYS A 35 -4.14 -25.64 0.68
CA CYS A 35 -4.81 -24.35 0.59
C CYS A 35 -3.81 -23.19 0.83
N GLU A 36 -2.54 -23.35 0.46
CA GLU A 36 -1.48 -22.39 0.71
C GLU A 36 -1.81 -20.97 0.24
N HIS A 37 -2.31 -20.79 -0.99
CA HIS A 37 -2.72 -19.47 -1.48
C HIS A 37 -3.81 -18.87 -0.60
N GLU A 38 -4.81 -19.66 -0.22
CA GLU A 38 -5.85 -19.20 0.71
C GLU A 38 -5.22 -18.82 2.06
N ARG A 39 -4.40 -19.69 2.64
CA ARG A 39 -3.83 -19.52 3.98
C ARG A 39 -2.87 -18.33 4.05
N ILE A 40 -2.00 -18.16 3.06
CA ILE A 40 -1.11 -17.00 2.91
C ILE A 40 -1.92 -15.73 2.75
N THR A 41 -2.94 -15.74 1.88
CA THR A 41 -3.81 -14.58 1.65
C THR A 41 -4.59 -14.20 2.91
N ARG A 42 -5.10 -15.18 3.67
CA ARG A 42 -5.75 -14.94 4.97
C ARG A 42 -4.78 -14.43 6.02
N ALA A 43 -3.60 -15.01 6.15
CA ALA A 43 -2.58 -14.53 7.08
C ALA A 43 -2.12 -13.11 6.73
N ALA A 44 -2.09 -12.77 5.43
CA ALA A 44 -1.77 -11.43 4.97
C ALA A 44 -2.86 -10.41 5.28
N PHE A 45 -4.15 -10.77 5.07
CA PHE A 45 -5.22 -9.79 4.95
C PHE A 45 -6.43 -9.98 5.87
N ALA A 46 -6.51 -11.03 6.68
CA ALA A 46 -7.61 -11.17 7.63
C ALA A 46 -7.58 -10.04 8.67
N CYS A 47 -8.76 -9.50 8.98
CA CYS A 47 -8.84 -8.52 10.05
C CYS A 47 -8.52 -9.17 11.41
N PRO A 48 -7.76 -8.47 12.28
CA PRO A 48 -7.43 -8.97 13.61
C PRO A 48 -8.67 -9.39 14.41
N SER A 49 -8.55 -10.41 15.27
CA SER A 49 -9.69 -10.95 16.03
C SER A 49 -10.34 -9.92 16.97
N ASP A 50 -9.58 -8.92 17.41
CA ASP A 50 -10.01 -7.79 18.25
C ASP A 50 -10.66 -6.65 17.46
N SER A 51 -10.52 -6.61 16.13
CA SER A 51 -11.13 -5.62 15.24
C SER A 51 -11.78 -6.27 14.03
N LYS A 52 -13.09 -6.54 14.11
CA LYS A 52 -13.87 -7.10 12.99
C LYS A 52 -14.13 -6.10 11.86
N ILE A 53 -13.83 -4.83 12.07
CA ILE A 53 -14.07 -3.76 11.13
C ILE A 53 -12.75 -3.42 10.47
N SER A 54 -12.71 -3.44 9.13
CA SER A 54 -11.49 -3.15 8.40
C SER A 54 -11.12 -1.66 8.45
N ASP A 55 -9.86 -1.33 8.70
CA ASP A 55 -9.34 0.03 8.55
C ASP A 55 -8.88 0.35 7.12
N GLY A 56 -9.13 -0.54 6.15
CA GLY A 56 -8.62 -0.45 4.78
C GLY A 56 -7.39 -1.32 4.50
N ARG A 57 -6.73 -1.89 5.52
CA ARG A 57 -5.54 -2.75 5.35
C ARG A 57 -5.85 -4.24 5.35
N CYS A 58 -6.92 -4.64 6.04
CA CYS A 58 -7.42 -6.01 6.07
C CYS A 58 -8.75 -6.11 5.32
N PHE A 59 -9.21 -7.31 5.00
CA PHE A 59 -10.49 -7.58 4.39
C PHE A 59 -11.42 -8.20 5.44
N GLU A 60 -12.65 -7.70 5.52
CA GLU A 60 -13.72 -8.33 6.29
C GLU A 60 -14.06 -9.70 5.69
N GLU A 61 -14.71 -10.56 6.47
CA GLU A 61 -14.78 -12.00 6.23
C GLU A 61 -15.34 -12.36 4.83
N LEU A 62 -16.47 -11.78 4.42
CA LEU A 62 -17.05 -12.10 3.11
C LEU A 62 -16.19 -11.59 1.97
N SER A 63 -15.62 -10.40 2.12
CA SER A 63 -14.72 -9.77 1.15
C SER A 63 -13.42 -10.55 1.01
N LEU A 64 -12.87 -11.03 2.13
CA LEU A 64 -11.70 -11.89 2.18
C LEU A 64 -11.97 -13.22 1.47
N HIS A 65 -13.14 -13.83 1.64
CA HIS A 65 -13.52 -15.05 0.93
C HIS A 65 -13.52 -14.90 -0.59
N GLN A 66 -13.85 -13.71 -1.10
CA GLN A 66 -13.75 -13.45 -2.54
C GLN A 66 -12.28 -13.41 -2.99
N LEU A 67 -11.38 -12.85 -2.17
CA LEU A 67 -9.97 -12.76 -2.50
C LEU A 67 -9.25 -14.11 -2.31
N SER A 68 -9.31 -14.68 -1.11
CA SER A 68 -8.55 -15.87 -0.69
C SER A 68 -9.18 -17.19 -1.11
N GLY A 69 -10.48 -17.20 -1.40
CA GLY A 69 -11.22 -18.45 -1.46
C GLY A 69 -11.55 -19.01 -0.07
N ARG A 70 -12.02 -20.26 -0.05
CA ARG A 70 -12.43 -21.03 1.12
C ARG A 70 -12.05 -22.47 0.91
N SER A 71 -11.23 -23.05 1.78
CA SER A 71 -11.06 -24.50 1.89
C SER A 71 -12.01 -25.07 2.95
N ASP A 72 -12.59 -26.23 2.65
CA ASP A 72 -13.30 -27.03 3.64
C ASP A 72 -12.37 -28.12 4.23
N ILE A 73 -12.81 -28.75 5.32
CA ILE A 73 -12.18 -29.97 5.88
C ILE A 73 -12.27 -31.15 4.90
N TYR A 74 -13.23 -31.09 3.98
CA TYR A 74 -13.40 -32.07 2.93
C TYR A 74 -12.61 -31.66 1.69
N VAL A 75 -11.77 -32.59 1.28
CA VAL A 75 -11.03 -32.53 0.03
C VAL A 75 -11.95 -32.20 -1.17
N GLY A 76 -11.51 -31.28 -2.03
CA GLY A 76 -12.18 -30.84 -3.25
C GLY A 76 -13.41 -29.95 -3.00
N GLN A 77 -13.66 -29.54 -1.75
CA GLN A 77 -14.75 -28.64 -1.40
C GLN A 77 -14.21 -27.26 -1.03
N GLY A 78 -14.90 -26.23 -1.54
CA GLY A 78 -14.47 -24.86 -1.34
C GLY A 78 -14.74 -23.95 -2.53
N SER A 79 -14.06 -22.82 -2.51
CA SER A 79 -13.98 -21.87 -3.62
C SER A 79 -12.55 -21.38 -3.75
N ASN A 80 -12.03 -21.28 -4.96
CA ASN A 80 -10.65 -20.81 -5.20
C ASN A 80 -10.45 -19.30 -4.97
N GLY A 81 -11.54 -18.53 -4.84
CA GLY A 81 -11.44 -17.07 -4.78
C GLY A 81 -10.73 -16.50 -6.02
N ALA A 82 -10.27 -15.27 -5.90
CA ALA A 82 -9.51 -14.61 -6.96
C ALA A 82 -8.05 -15.08 -7.00
N VAL A 83 -7.44 -15.39 -5.85
CA VAL A 83 -6.04 -15.83 -5.77
C VAL A 83 -5.83 -17.21 -6.38
N GLY A 84 -6.79 -18.13 -6.27
CA GLY A 84 -6.70 -19.44 -6.92
C GLY A 84 -7.29 -19.48 -8.32
N ALA A 85 -7.66 -18.33 -8.88
CA ALA A 85 -8.29 -18.29 -10.19
C ALA A 85 -7.37 -18.69 -11.36
N PRO A 86 -6.06 -18.44 -11.32
CA PRO A 86 -5.14 -18.92 -12.35
C PRO A 86 -5.05 -20.47 -12.45
N ASP A 87 -5.21 -21.18 -11.33
CA ASP A 87 -5.15 -22.65 -11.28
C ASP A 87 -6.42 -23.36 -11.78
N MET A 88 -7.50 -22.61 -12.02
CA MET A 88 -8.80 -23.23 -12.30
C MET A 88 -8.85 -23.90 -13.68
N LEU A 89 -9.18 -25.19 -13.66
CA LEU A 89 -9.50 -25.99 -14.84
C LEU A 89 -10.89 -25.63 -15.41
N ASP A 90 -11.06 -24.42 -15.98
CA ASP A 90 -12.24 -24.08 -16.78
C ASP A 90 -12.04 -22.86 -17.73
N PRO A 91 -11.87 -23.05 -19.06
CA PRO A 91 -11.65 -24.33 -19.75
C PRO A 91 -10.19 -24.80 -19.63
N VAL A 92 -9.24 -23.91 -19.34
CA VAL A 92 -7.81 -24.19 -19.21
C VAL A 92 -7.19 -23.22 -18.18
N PRO A 93 -6.25 -23.68 -17.31
CA PRO A 93 -5.51 -22.82 -16.39
C PRO A 93 -4.70 -21.75 -17.13
N GLU A 94 -4.31 -20.70 -16.42
CA GLU A 94 -3.36 -19.72 -16.96
C GLU A 94 -1.98 -20.36 -17.19
N GLY A 95 -1.20 -19.75 -18.08
CA GLY A 95 0.12 -20.27 -18.43
C GLY A 95 1.19 -19.97 -17.37
N PRO A 96 2.45 -20.39 -17.61
CA PRO A 96 3.58 -20.20 -16.70
C PRO A 96 3.86 -18.74 -16.36
N GLU A 97 3.39 -17.78 -17.17
CA GLU A 97 3.42 -16.36 -16.86
C GLU A 97 2.62 -15.99 -15.60
N ALA A 98 1.62 -16.77 -15.21
CA ALA A 98 0.87 -16.57 -13.97
C ALA A 98 1.58 -17.15 -12.75
N HIS A 99 2.44 -18.15 -12.93
CA HIS A 99 3.15 -18.90 -11.87
C HIS A 99 4.62 -18.50 -11.71
N CYS A 100 5.11 -17.56 -12.54
CA CYS A 100 6.53 -17.18 -12.61
C CYS A 100 7.49 -18.34 -12.95
N ASP A 101 7.00 -19.31 -13.71
CA ASP A 101 7.78 -20.47 -14.13
C ASP A 101 8.63 -20.20 -15.37
N ASN A 102 9.52 -21.18 -15.65
CA ASN A 102 10.42 -21.25 -16.80
C ASN A 102 11.55 -20.21 -16.83
N ALA A 103 11.75 -19.44 -15.74
CA ALA A 103 12.89 -18.54 -15.57
C ALA A 103 14.06 -19.22 -14.82
N ASP A 104 14.31 -20.49 -15.12
CA ASP A 104 15.40 -21.25 -14.54
C ASP A 104 16.76 -20.88 -15.12
N PHE A 105 17.76 -20.82 -14.25
CA PHE A 105 19.14 -20.55 -14.63
C PHE A 105 20.11 -21.17 -13.63
N LEU A 106 21.20 -21.73 -14.13
CA LEU A 106 22.31 -22.19 -13.31
C LEU A 106 23.62 -21.80 -13.97
N ASP A 107 24.48 -21.14 -13.23
CA ASP A 107 25.83 -20.83 -13.68
C ASP A 107 26.70 -22.09 -13.62
N ALA A 108 26.69 -22.87 -14.71
CA ALA A 108 27.44 -24.10 -14.83
C ALA A 108 28.95 -23.90 -14.64
N GLN A 109 29.50 -22.74 -15.02
CA GLN A 109 30.92 -22.45 -14.87
C GLN A 109 31.27 -22.16 -13.40
N LEU A 110 30.45 -21.37 -12.71
CA LEU A 110 30.64 -21.04 -11.30
C LEU A 110 30.59 -22.28 -10.40
N PHE A 111 29.76 -23.26 -10.75
CA PHE A 111 29.57 -24.49 -9.96
C PHE A 111 30.35 -25.70 -10.48
N ASP A 112 31.31 -25.51 -11.39
CA ASP A 112 32.18 -26.56 -11.95
C ASP A 112 31.38 -27.75 -12.51
N LEU A 113 30.29 -27.45 -13.22
CA LEU A 113 29.46 -28.46 -13.87
C LEU A 113 30.09 -28.86 -15.21
N ASN A 114 30.11 -30.16 -15.50
CA ASN A 114 30.73 -30.73 -16.69
C ASN A 114 29.99 -30.42 -18.02
N ALA A 115 28.93 -29.61 -17.99
CA ALA A 115 28.11 -29.26 -19.15
C ALA A 115 27.53 -27.86 -19.00
N GLU A 116 27.41 -27.12 -20.11
CA GLU A 116 26.69 -25.85 -20.15
C GLU A 116 25.23 -26.05 -19.74
N TYR A 117 24.68 -25.08 -19.01
CA TYR A 117 23.28 -25.12 -18.61
C TYR A 117 22.37 -24.77 -19.81
N PRO A 118 21.23 -25.46 -20.02
CA PRO A 118 20.42 -25.29 -21.24
C PRO A 118 19.81 -23.90 -21.46
N VAL A 119 19.71 -23.09 -20.40
CA VAL A 119 19.09 -21.75 -20.44
C VAL A 119 20.12 -20.70 -20.07
N THR A 120 20.26 -19.68 -20.90
CA THR A 120 21.14 -18.55 -20.59
C THR A 120 20.52 -17.62 -19.55
N ARG A 121 21.35 -16.84 -18.84
CA ARG A 121 20.85 -15.85 -17.88
C ARG A 121 19.84 -14.89 -18.51
N GLN A 122 20.12 -14.44 -19.73
CA GLN A 122 19.26 -13.50 -20.45
C GLN A 122 17.90 -14.11 -20.80
N GLU A 123 17.85 -15.36 -21.27
CA GLU A 123 16.59 -16.04 -21.58
C GLU A 123 15.72 -16.19 -20.33
N ALA A 124 16.32 -16.60 -19.22
CA ALA A 124 15.61 -16.71 -17.95
C ALA A 124 15.12 -15.35 -17.42
N THR A 125 15.91 -14.28 -17.57
CA THR A 125 15.48 -12.91 -17.26
C THR A 125 14.31 -12.45 -18.13
N ASN A 126 14.35 -12.73 -19.43
CA ASN A 126 13.25 -12.41 -20.35
C ASN A 126 11.96 -13.15 -19.96
N GLN A 127 12.07 -14.40 -19.54
CA GLN A 127 10.91 -15.17 -19.08
C GLN A 127 10.34 -14.63 -17.76
N LEU A 128 11.20 -14.21 -16.82
CA LEU A 128 10.76 -13.55 -15.60
C LEU A 128 10.07 -12.21 -15.88
N GLN A 129 10.56 -11.44 -16.87
CA GLN A 129 9.91 -10.21 -17.33
C GLN A 129 8.49 -10.47 -17.84
N ILE A 130 8.24 -11.59 -18.52
CA ILE A 130 6.89 -11.98 -18.97
C ILE A 130 5.98 -12.17 -17.76
N CYS A 131 6.42 -12.90 -16.72
CA CYS A 131 5.63 -13.05 -15.48
C CYS A 131 5.33 -11.70 -14.82
N VAL A 132 6.35 -10.86 -14.64
CA VAL A 132 6.19 -9.54 -14.01
C VAL A 132 5.23 -8.67 -14.81
N SER A 133 5.32 -8.68 -16.15
CA SER A 133 4.43 -7.90 -17.02
C SER A 133 3.00 -8.42 -16.98
N HIS A 134 2.80 -9.73 -16.87
CA HIS A 134 1.49 -10.35 -16.69
C HIS A 134 0.82 -9.86 -15.40
N MET A 135 1.53 -9.95 -14.27
CA MET A 135 1.04 -9.48 -12.98
C MET A 135 0.74 -7.97 -12.96
N ARG A 136 1.58 -7.15 -13.61
CA ARG A 136 1.32 -5.71 -13.80
C ARG A 136 0.02 -5.47 -14.55
N GLY A 137 -0.21 -6.18 -15.66
CA GLY A 137 -1.46 -6.13 -16.41
C GLY A 137 -2.69 -6.49 -15.56
N ARG A 138 -2.59 -7.53 -14.73
CA ARG A 138 -3.67 -7.91 -13.79
C ARG A 138 -3.97 -6.83 -12.75
N VAL A 139 -2.95 -6.14 -12.25
CA VAL A 139 -3.11 -4.99 -11.35
C VAL A 139 -3.83 -3.84 -12.06
N GLU A 140 -3.42 -3.48 -13.29
CA GLU A 140 -4.05 -2.42 -14.08
C GLU A 140 -5.53 -2.72 -14.37
N GLU A 141 -5.83 -3.97 -14.74
CA GLU A 141 -7.19 -4.48 -14.92
C GLU A 141 -8.07 -4.29 -13.66
N GLY A 142 -7.51 -4.62 -12.49
CA GLY A 142 -8.19 -4.41 -11.21
C GLY A 142 -8.43 -2.93 -10.91
N ILE A 143 -7.45 -2.07 -11.18
CA ILE A 143 -7.56 -0.61 -10.99
C ILE A 143 -8.63 -0.03 -11.92
N ASP A 144 -8.68 -0.42 -13.19
CA ASP A 144 -9.72 0.04 -14.13
C ASP A 144 -11.12 -0.38 -13.65
N ALA A 145 -11.28 -1.62 -13.20
CA ALA A 145 -12.55 -2.11 -12.66
C ALA A 145 -13.02 -1.33 -11.42
N ALA A 146 -12.10 -0.86 -10.57
CA ALA A 146 -12.43 -0.09 -9.37
C ALA A 146 -13.19 1.21 -9.71
N GLY A 147 -12.98 1.78 -10.89
CA GLY A 147 -13.65 2.98 -11.40
C GLY A 147 -15.19 2.87 -11.39
N ARG A 148 -15.72 1.65 -11.51
CA ARG A 148 -17.17 1.38 -11.54
C ARG A 148 -17.79 1.10 -10.17
N ILE A 149 -17.01 1.09 -9.09
CA ILE A 149 -17.51 0.93 -7.71
C ILE A 149 -18.35 2.13 -7.29
N VAL A 150 -17.96 3.33 -7.74
CA VAL A 150 -18.61 4.59 -7.41
C VAL A 150 -18.92 5.42 -8.65
N ASP A 151 -19.97 6.24 -8.58
CA ASP A 151 -20.27 7.23 -9.61
C ASP A 151 -19.32 8.44 -9.55
N ASP A 152 -19.55 9.41 -10.43
CA ASP A 152 -18.73 10.63 -10.53
C ASP A 152 -18.79 11.55 -9.30
N GLY A 153 -19.80 11.36 -8.44
CA GLY A 153 -19.93 12.03 -7.15
C GLY A 153 -19.29 11.27 -5.99
N ALA A 154 -18.50 10.22 -6.26
CA ALA A 154 -17.95 9.30 -5.26
C ALA A 154 -19.01 8.54 -4.44
N ARG A 155 -20.21 8.34 -5.01
CA ARG A 155 -21.27 7.53 -4.38
C ARG A 155 -21.18 6.08 -4.86
N ILE A 156 -21.12 5.16 -3.91
CA ILE A 156 -21.17 3.71 -4.10
C ILE A 156 -22.39 3.30 -4.93
N ILE A 157 -22.12 2.54 -5.99
CA ILE A 157 -23.15 1.91 -6.82
C ILE A 157 -23.44 0.53 -6.22
N THR A 158 -24.47 0.44 -5.36
CA THR A 158 -24.76 -0.76 -4.54
C THR A 158 -24.75 -2.10 -5.31
N PRO A 159 -25.37 -2.23 -6.51
CA PRO A 159 -25.33 -3.47 -7.28
C PRO A 159 -23.92 -3.95 -7.67
N GLU A 160 -22.95 -3.03 -7.77
CA GLU A 160 -21.56 -3.32 -8.16
C GLU A 160 -20.70 -3.82 -7.00
N VAL A 161 -21.18 -3.71 -5.76
CA VAL A 161 -20.40 -4.01 -4.55
C VAL A 161 -21.06 -5.01 -3.60
N ASP A 162 -22.36 -5.23 -3.73
CA ASP A 162 -23.08 -6.18 -2.86
C ASP A 162 -22.64 -7.62 -3.19
N ILE A 163 -21.94 -8.25 -2.25
CA ILE A 163 -21.52 -9.65 -2.28
C ILE A 163 -22.26 -10.50 -1.24
N SER A 164 -23.25 -9.93 -0.54
CA SER A 164 -23.96 -10.62 0.55
C SER A 164 -24.94 -11.69 0.04
N THR A 165 -25.36 -11.59 -1.21
CA THR A 165 -26.37 -12.46 -1.83
C THR A 165 -25.77 -13.53 -2.75
N LEU A 166 -24.64 -13.22 -3.38
CA LEU A 166 -23.97 -14.10 -4.33
C LEU A 166 -22.46 -13.86 -4.30
N ASP A 167 -21.69 -14.93 -4.21
CA ASP A 167 -20.22 -14.88 -4.32
C ASP A 167 -19.78 -14.44 -5.72
N CYS A 168 -18.57 -13.89 -5.79
CA CYS A 168 -17.91 -13.60 -7.05
C CYS A 168 -17.58 -14.90 -7.81
N ARG A 169 -17.51 -14.80 -9.14
CA ARG A 169 -17.12 -15.91 -10.03
C ARG A 169 -15.91 -15.47 -10.84
N PHE A 170 -14.79 -16.16 -10.66
CA PHE A 170 -13.49 -15.81 -11.23
C PHE A 170 -13.04 -16.80 -12.33
N SER A 171 -13.99 -17.39 -13.03
CA SER A 171 -13.75 -18.40 -14.08
C SER A 171 -13.72 -17.72 -15.45
N PHE A 172 -12.91 -18.20 -16.41
CA PHE A 172 -12.82 -17.71 -17.80
C PHE A 172 -12.00 -16.41 -18.05
N PRO A 173 -10.66 -16.44 -17.99
CA PRO A 173 -9.81 -15.29 -18.35
C PRO A 173 -10.10 -14.70 -19.74
N ALA A 174 -10.48 -15.54 -20.71
CA ALA A 174 -10.75 -15.13 -22.09
C ALA A 174 -12.18 -14.63 -22.36
N LEU A 175 -13.14 -14.87 -21.45
CA LEU A 175 -14.55 -14.47 -21.60
C LEU A 175 -14.99 -13.42 -20.57
N GLN A 176 -14.23 -13.28 -19.48
CA GLN A 176 -14.41 -12.22 -18.49
C GLN A 176 -13.53 -11.03 -18.85
N MET A 177 -13.94 -10.27 -19.86
CA MET A 177 -13.55 -8.85 -19.84
C MET A 177 -14.11 -8.29 -18.54
N HIS A 178 -13.26 -7.61 -17.74
CA HIS A 178 -13.62 -7.02 -16.45
C HIS A 178 -14.93 -6.20 -16.50
N SER A 179 -15.36 -5.75 -17.68
CA SER A 179 -16.61 -5.04 -17.96
C SER A 179 -17.92 -5.77 -17.65
N PHE A 180 -17.94 -7.10 -17.48
CA PHE A 180 -19.20 -7.86 -17.31
C PHE A 180 -19.49 -8.32 -15.88
N GLY A 181 -18.51 -8.24 -14.98
CA GLY A 181 -18.67 -8.56 -13.56
C GLY A 181 -19.03 -7.33 -12.72
N ARG A 182 -19.58 -7.58 -11.53
CA ARG A 182 -19.70 -6.55 -10.48
C ARG A 182 -18.33 -5.94 -10.23
N ALA A 183 -18.23 -4.61 -10.19
CA ALA A 183 -16.96 -3.89 -10.08
C ALA A 183 -16.08 -4.36 -8.92
N LYS A 184 -16.67 -4.61 -7.73
CA LYS A 184 -15.93 -5.16 -6.59
C LYS A 184 -15.30 -6.51 -6.89
N CYS A 185 -16.03 -7.40 -7.56
CA CYS A 185 -15.50 -8.72 -7.95
C CYS A 185 -14.36 -8.57 -8.94
N SER A 186 -14.54 -7.83 -10.04
CA SER A 186 -13.49 -7.67 -11.06
C SER A 186 -12.24 -6.97 -10.52
N THR A 187 -12.40 -6.02 -9.59
CA THR A 187 -11.27 -5.40 -8.90
C THR A 187 -10.50 -6.41 -8.04
N ILE A 188 -11.23 -7.22 -7.25
CA ILE A 188 -10.64 -8.29 -6.45
C ILE A 188 -9.98 -9.36 -7.32
N GLU A 189 -10.55 -9.65 -8.50
CA GLU A 189 -10.00 -10.60 -9.47
C GLU A 189 -8.63 -10.17 -9.99
N GLY A 190 -8.52 -8.96 -10.52
CA GLY A 190 -7.24 -8.43 -11.01
C GLY A 190 -6.17 -8.44 -9.92
N PHE A 191 -6.53 -8.01 -8.71
CA PHE A 191 -5.61 -8.06 -7.57
C PHE A 191 -5.24 -9.50 -7.15
N GLY A 192 -6.21 -10.40 -7.05
CA GLY A 192 -5.98 -11.79 -6.65
C GLY A 192 -5.14 -12.58 -7.65
N ARG A 193 -5.39 -12.43 -8.96
CA ARG A 193 -4.56 -13.06 -10.01
C ARG A 193 -3.12 -12.55 -10.00
N ALA A 194 -2.88 -11.28 -9.64
CA ALA A 194 -1.52 -10.78 -9.46
C ALA A 194 -0.86 -11.36 -8.20
N LEU A 195 -1.61 -11.48 -7.08
CA LEU A 195 -1.10 -12.08 -5.85
C LEU A 195 -0.72 -13.55 -6.02
N HIS A 196 -1.45 -14.29 -6.84
CA HIS A 196 -1.15 -15.67 -7.20
C HIS A 196 0.32 -15.81 -7.65
N GLY A 197 0.71 -15.08 -8.71
CA GLY A 197 2.09 -15.11 -9.21
C GLY A 197 3.13 -14.58 -8.23
N VAL A 198 2.78 -13.62 -7.37
CA VAL A 198 3.67 -13.17 -6.29
C VAL A 198 3.92 -14.28 -5.28
N GLN A 199 2.89 -15.05 -4.91
CA GLN A 199 3.00 -16.15 -3.96
C GLN A 199 3.76 -17.33 -4.57
N ASP A 200 3.46 -17.68 -5.81
CA ASP A 200 4.15 -18.75 -6.56
C ASP A 200 5.61 -18.43 -6.84
N PHE A 201 5.97 -17.15 -7.05
CA PHE A 201 7.37 -16.76 -7.13
C PHE A 201 8.16 -17.24 -5.90
N TYR A 202 7.62 -17.13 -4.68
CA TYR A 202 8.31 -17.63 -3.49
C TYR A 202 8.24 -19.15 -3.34
N ALA A 203 7.17 -19.78 -3.84
CA ALA A 203 7.00 -21.22 -3.84
C ALA A 203 8.00 -21.92 -4.79
N HIS A 204 8.18 -21.40 -6.00
CA HIS A 204 8.88 -22.04 -7.11
C HIS A 204 10.21 -21.38 -7.48
N SER A 205 10.71 -20.44 -6.66
CA SER A 205 12.06 -19.87 -6.82
C SER A 205 13.01 -20.21 -5.68
N ASN A 206 14.29 -20.00 -5.92
CA ASN A 206 15.33 -20.10 -4.90
C ASN A 206 15.51 -18.83 -4.05
N TRP A 207 14.59 -17.85 -4.13
CA TRP A 207 14.75 -16.54 -3.49
C TRP A 207 14.93 -16.61 -1.97
N ALA A 208 13.98 -17.25 -1.29
CA ALA A 208 13.98 -17.38 0.17
C ALA A 208 14.76 -18.62 0.66
N ASP A 209 15.27 -19.41 -0.27
CA ASP A 209 15.78 -20.73 0.01
C ASP A 209 17.21 -20.71 0.54
N ASP A 210 17.51 -21.71 1.35
CA ASP A 210 18.84 -22.15 1.72
C ASP A 210 19.13 -23.50 1.02
N ALA A 211 20.42 -23.77 0.78
CA ALA A 211 20.87 -24.99 0.14
C ALA A 211 22.34 -25.26 0.48
N GLU A 212 22.71 -26.54 0.58
CA GLU A 212 24.11 -26.95 0.75
C GLU A 212 24.64 -27.62 -0.53
N PRO A 213 25.95 -27.50 -0.85
CA PRO A 213 26.56 -28.20 -1.97
C PRO A 213 26.44 -29.73 -1.87
N PRO A 214 26.56 -30.48 -2.99
CA PRO A 214 26.88 -30.00 -4.33
C PRO A 214 25.70 -29.32 -5.02
N PHE A 215 25.98 -28.20 -5.68
CA PHE A 215 24.99 -27.47 -6.46
C PHE A 215 24.87 -28.06 -7.86
N GLY A 216 23.65 -28.12 -8.38
CA GLY A 216 23.35 -28.69 -9.69
C GLY A 216 21.87 -28.52 -10.03
N PRO A 217 21.42 -28.99 -11.21
CA PRO A 217 20.01 -28.87 -11.62
C PRO A 217 19.00 -29.45 -10.63
N ASN A 218 19.39 -30.49 -9.87
CA ASN A 218 18.54 -31.13 -8.86
C ASN A 218 18.67 -30.51 -7.45
N ASN A 219 19.60 -29.58 -7.26
CA ASN A 219 19.81 -28.88 -5.99
C ASN A 219 20.47 -27.51 -6.28
N PRO A 220 19.72 -26.55 -6.84
CA PRO A 220 20.26 -25.23 -7.12
C PRO A 220 20.60 -24.49 -5.81
N PRO A 221 21.57 -23.54 -5.87
CA PRO A 221 21.91 -22.72 -4.71
C PRO A 221 20.69 -21.92 -4.24
N GLY A 222 20.53 -21.74 -2.94
CA GLY A 222 19.56 -20.81 -2.35
C GLY A 222 20.12 -19.38 -2.28
N LEU A 223 19.26 -18.36 -2.37
CA LEU A 223 19.68 -16.96 -2.21
C LEU A 223 19.53 -16.46 -0.76
N LYS A 224 18.76 -17.15 0.08
CA LYS A 224 18.50 -16.82 1.49
C LYS A 224 18.09 -15.35 1.70
N ARG A 225 17.33 -14.80 0.76
CA ARG A 225 16.86 -13.41 0.82
C ARG A 225 15.63 -13.29 1.70
N VAL A 226 15.55 -12.18 2.42
CA VAL A 226 14.45 -11.83 3.36
C VAL A 226 13.74 -10.54 2.97
N ASP A 227 14.31 -9.83 1.99
CA ASP A 227 13.71 -8.69 1.33
C ASP A 227 12.80 -9.16 0.19
N SER A 228 11.88 -8.29 -0.22
CA SER A 228 11.02 -8.55 -1.37
C SER A 228 11.76 -8.14 -2.65
N PRO A 229 11.67 -8.92 -3.75
CA PRO A 229 12.32 -8.56 -5.00
C PRO A 229 11.84 -7.20 -5.48
N ILE A 230 12.80 -6.35 -5.87
CA ILE A 230 12.48 -5.01 -6.37
C ILE A 230 11.63 -5.12 -7.65
N PHE A 231 11.93 -6.08 -8.54
CA PHE A 231 11.20 -6.26 -9.79
C PHE A 231 9.74 -6.71 -9.61
N LEU A 232 9.35 -7.16 -8.41
CA LEU A 232 7.95 -7.43 -8.04
C LEU A 232 7.23 -6.19 -7.50
N ASP A 233 7.78 -4.98 -7.63
CA ASP A 233 6.93 -3.78 -7.53
C ASP A 233 6.08 -3.65 -8.80
N LEU A 234 4.81 -4.07 -8.70
CA LEU A 234 3.87 -4.12 -9.81
C LEU A 234 3.35 -2.73 -10.24
N ARG A 235 3.81 -1.65 -9.60
CA ARG A 235 3.62 -0.27 -10.08
C ARG A 235 4.66 0.12 -11.14
N GLY A 236 5.72 -0.67 -11.27
CA GLY A 236 6.76 -0.46 -12.25
C GLY A 236 6.29 -0.72 -13.68
N GLU A 237 6.96 -0.12 -14.64
CA GLU A 237 6.78 -0.33 -16.09
C GLU A 237 8.11 -0.57 -16.80
N ASN A 238 9.19 -0.66 -16.02
CA ASN A 238 10.55 -0.86 -16.49
C ASN A 238 10.81 -2.31 -16.93
N ASP A 239 11.88 -2.45 -17.72
CA ASP A 239 12.58 -3.71 -17.92
C ASP A 239 13.35 -4.10 -16.64
N ILE A 240 13.29 -5.38 -16.26
CA ILE A 240 13.84 -5.89 -15.00
C ILE A 240 15.28 -6.41 -15.13
N SER A 241 15.92 -6.32 -16.30
CA SER A 241 17.18 -7.03 -16.58
C SER A 241 18.31 -6.68 -15.60
N GLU A 242 18.39 -5.42 -15.17
CA GLU A 242 19.39 -4.97 -14.19
C GLU A 242 18.99 -5.27 -12.73
N GLN A 243 17.77 -5.73 -12.49
CA GLN A 243 17.18 -5.96 -11.17
C GLN A 243 17.22 -7.42 -10.73
N VAL A 244 17.43 -8.35 -11.67
CA VAL A 244 17.45 -9.79 -11.43
C VAL A 244 18.80 -10.22 -10.86
N PRO A 245 18.87 -10.79 -9.64
CA PRO A 245 20.11 -11.34 -9.12
C PRO A 245 20.64 -12.44 -10.03
N HIS A 246 21.95 -12.44 -10.27
CA HIS A 246 22.59 -13.38 -11.20
C HIS A 246 22.19 -14.85 -10.97
N ASN A 247 22.16 -15.29 -9.71
CA ASN A 247 21.86 -16.67 -9.32
C ASN A 247 20.38 -16.95 -9.03
N LEU A 248 19.46 -16.04 -9.35
CA LEU A 248 18.02 -16.29 -9.20
C LEU A 248 17.56 -17.37 -10.18
N SER A 249 16.83 -18.37 -9.72
CA SER A 249 16.19 -19.36 -10.57
C SER A 249 14.76 -19.55 -10.13
N THR A 250 13.84 -19.57 -11.08
CA THR A 250 12.53 -20.24 -10.90
C THR A 250 12.60 -21.63 -11.54
N GLY A 251 11.54 -22.42 -11.45
CA GLY A 251 11.53 -23.78 -11.96
C GLY A 251 11.03 -23.89 -13.39
N CYS A 252 11.61 -24.79 -14.18
CA CYS A 252 11.07 -25.17 -15.48
C CYS A 252 9.81 -26.02 -15.31
N PHE A 253 8.70 -25.58 -15.91
CA PHE A 253 7.42 -26.27 -15.86
C PHE A 253 7.33 -27.34 -16.95
N GLY A 254 7.56 -28.59 -16.52
CA GLY A 254 7.52 -29.75 -17.40
C GLY A 254 6.12 -30.18 -17.78
N GLY A 255 5.04 -29.64 -17.19
CA GLY A 255 3.69 -30.19 -17.28
C GLY A 255 3.38 -31.25 -16.21
N LEU A 256 2.10 -31.43 -15.92
CA LEU A 256 1.49 -32.26 -14.88
C LEU A 256 2.01 -33.71 -14.83
N PHE A 257 2.31 -34.31 -15.97
CA PHE A 257 2.79 -35.71 -16.07
C PHE A 257 4.30 -35.84 -16.28
N THR A 258 4.98 -34.71 -16.43
CA THR A 258 6.30 -34.63 -17.06
C THR A 258 7.26 -33.70 -16.29
N ASP A 259 6.75 -33.00 -15.27
CA ASP A 259 7.50 -32.29 -14.24
C ASP A 259 8.03 -33.28 -13.17
N GLY A 260 9.33 -33.20 -12.87
CA GLY A 260 10.01 -34.13 -11.97
C GLY A 260 11.52 -34.20 -12.17
N PRO A 261 12.25 -34.99 -11.36
CA PRO A 261 13.72 -35.03 -11.36
C PRO A 261 14.35 -35.58 -12.65
N VAL A 262 13.55 -36.14 -13.55
CA VAL A 262 13.96 -36.53 -14.90
C VAL A 262 13.01 -35.85 -15.87
N GLY A 263 13.43 -34.70 -16.40
CA GLY A 263 12.66 -33.92 -17.37
C GLY A 263 12.18 -34.80 -18.52
N LYS A 264 10.90 -34.67 -18.87
CA LYS A 264 10.30 -35.29 -20.03
C LYS A 264 9.67 -34.20 -20.89
N ALA A 265 9.50 -34.48 -22.18
CA ALA A 265 8.81 -33.57 -23.09
C ALA A 265 7.44 -33.20 -22.53
N GLY A 266 7.15 -31.90 -22.47
CA GLY A 266 5.92 -31.38 -21.93
C GLY A 266 4.66 -31.99 -22.53
N HIS A 267 3.61 -32.11 -21.72
CA HIS A 267 2.32 -32.62 -22.19
C HIS A 267 1.63 -31.54 -23.05
N PRO A 268 1.39 -31.78 -24.35
CA PRO A 268 0.98 -30.73 -25.29
C PRO A 268 -0.43 -30.16 -25.05
N LEU A 269 -1.20 -30.73 -24.12
CA LEU A 269 -2.53 -30.24 -23.74
C LEU A 269 -2.49 -29.29 -22.53
N GLU A 270 -1.31 -29.05 -21.96
CA GLU A 270 -1.13 -28.16 -20.81
C GLU A 270 -0.42 -26.88 -21.25
N PRO A 271 -1.03 -25.70 -21.07
CA PRO A 271 -0.41 -24.45 -21.48
C PRO A 271 0.95 -24.24 -20.84
N GLY A 272 1.93 -23.93 -21.68
CA GLY A 272 3.30 -23.59 -21.27
C GLY A 272 4.12 -24.72 -20.64
N SER A 273 3.64 -25.96 -20.70
CA SER A 273 4.46 -27.16 -20.46
C SER A 273 5.54 -27.30 -21.54
N ILE A 274 6.81 -27.47 -21.12
CA ILE A 274 7.96 -27.59 -22.01
C ILE A 274 8.87 -28.78 -21.64
N ASP A 275 9.86 -29.07 -22.49
CA ASP A 275 10.90 -30.05 -22.14
C ASP A 275 11.88 -29.45 -21.12
N CYS A 276 11.88 -30.02 -19.92
CA CYS A 276 12.75 -29.63 -18.82
C CYS A 276 13.99 -30.53 -18.65
N THR A 277 14.34 -31.34 -19.66
CA THR A 277 15.51 -32.23 -19.60
C THR A 277 16.79 -31.43 -19.31
N GLY A 278 17.46 -31.78 -18.21
CA GLY A 278 18.72 -31.14 -17.79
C GLY A 278 18.57 -29.75 -17.14
N ARG A 279 17.32 -29.30 -16.91
CA ARG A 279 17.00 -28.03 -16.27
C ARG A 279 16.63 -28.22 -14.80
N ILE A 280 16.70 -27.15 -14.02
CA ILE A 280 16.10 -27.02 -12.70
C ILE A 280 14.59 -27.03 -12.92
N THR A 281 13.94 -28.07 -12.42
CA THR A 281 12.50 -28.23 -12.60
C THR A 281 11.71 -27.49 -11.54
N HIS A 282 10.46 -27.19 -11.86
CA HIS A 282 9.48 -26.67 -10.94
C HIS A 282 9.38 -27.55 -9.68
N HIS A 283 9.25 -28.87 -9.83
CA HIS A 283 9.34 -29.82 -8.72
C HIS A 283 10.60 -29.65 -7.82
N THR A 284 11.77 -29.36 -8.39
CA THR A 284 13.01 -29.20 -7.61
C THR A 284 12.98 -27.98 -6.69
N LEU A 285 12.31 -26.89 -7.09
CA LEU A 285 12.22 -25.66 -6.30
C LEU A 285 10.94 -25.57 -5.45
N ASN A 286 9.96 -26.43 -5.74
CA ASN A 286 8.64 -26.47 -5.11
C ASN A 286 8.72 -26.58 -3.57
N LYS A 287 7.92 -25.76 -2.88
CA LYS A 287 7.77 -25.72 -1.41
C LYS A 287 6.32 -25.89 -0.95
N ASP A 288 5.50 -26.53 -1.76
CA ASP A 288 4.06 -26.65 -1.57
C ASP A 288 3.71 -27.83 -0.65
N ASN A 289 2.42 -28.12 -0.63
CA ASN A 289 1.70 -29.13 0.11
C ASN A 289 1.84 -29.02 1.64
N GLY A 290 2.26 -27.87 2.14
CA GLY A 290 2.53 -27.66 3.55
C GLY A 290 1.34 -27.12 4.31
N ILE A 291 1.33 -27.33 5.63
CA ILE A 291 0.25 -26.84 6.49
C ILE A 291 0.64 -25.48 7.06
N ILE A 292 -0.12 -24.45 6.66
CA ILE A 292 0.04 -23.05 7.10
C ILE A 292 -1.13 -22.67 8.00
N ASP A 293 -0.84 -22.10 9.17
CA ASP A 293 -1.84 -21.45 10.00
C ASP A 293 -2.37 -20.18 9.30
N GLN A 294 -3.67 -20.12 9.05
CA GLN A 294 -4.29 -19.02 8.30
C GLN A 294 -4.29 -17.66 9.04
N VAL A 295 -3.97 -17.65 10.33
CA VAL A 295 -3.98 -16.44 11.18
C VAL A 295 -2.55 -15.94 11.34
N THR A 296 -1.61 -16.82 11.68
CA THR A 296 -0.23 -16.42 11.98
C THR A 296 0.70 -16.54 10.76
N GLY A 297 0.40 -17.44 9.82
CA GLY A 297 1.33 -17.84 8.76
C GLY A 297 2.40 -18.84 9.23
N ASP A 298 2.31 -19.35 10.46
CA ASP A 298 3.25 -20.35 10.96
C ASP A 298 3.02 -21.69 10.26
N VAL A 299 4.11 -22.38 9.93
CA VAL A 299 4.07 -23.68 9.27
C VAL A 299 4.26 -24.79 10.29
N SER A 300 3.41 -25.83 10.22
CA SER A 300 3.48 -26.96 11.17
C SER A 300 4.09 -28.22 10.57
N THR A 301 3.95 -28.42 9.26
CA THR A 301 4.51 -29.57 8.55
C THR A 301 4.82 -29.18 7.10
N PRO A 302 6.07 -29.32 6.64
CA PRO A 302 6.43 -29.27 5.22
C PRO A 302 5.60 -30.25 4.40
N GLY A 303 5.29 -29.90 3.16
CA GLY A 303 4.50 -30.79 2.33
C GLY A 303 5.23 -32.05 1.89
N PRO A 304 4.51 -33.16 1.61
CA PRO A 304 5.10 -34.34 1.02
C PRO A 304 5.58 -34.05 -0.41
N ASN A 305 6.67 -34.72 -0.81
CA ASN A 305 7.25 -34.65 -2.16
C ASN A 305 7.67 -33.24 -2.60
N THR A 306 8.08 -32.38 -1.67
CA THR A 306 8.66 -31.06 -1.98
C THR A 306 10.12 -31.03 -1.52
N PRO A 307 11.07 -31.48 -2.37
CA PRO A 307 12.48 -31.64 -1.97
C PRO A 307 13.09 -30.37 -1.38
N ARG A 308 12.56 -29.20 -1.78
CA ARG A 308 13.06 -27.94 -1.28
C ARG A 308 12.63 -27.64 0.14
N SER A 309 11.51 -28.17 0.58
CA SER A 309 11.01 -28.05 1.95
C SER A 309 11.73 -28.96 2.95
N ASP A 310 12.48 -29.96 2.47
CA ASP A 310 13.32 -30.82 3.31
C ASP A 310 14.49 -30.04 3.95
N PHE A 311 14.90 -28.92 3.34
CA PHE A 311 15.88 -28.02 3.93
C PHE A 311 15.25 -27.20 5.07
N PRO A 312 15.82 -27.24 6.29
CA PRO A 312 15.24 -26.59 7.46
C PRO A 312 14.86 -25.12 7.24
N GLY A 313 13.57 -24.84 7.40
CA GLY A 313 12.99 -23.50 7.37
C GLY A 313 12.78 -22.88 5.99
N ASN A 314 13.06 -23.58 4.87
CA ASN A 314 12.78 -23.06 3.52
C ASN A 314 11.30 -22.72 3.36
N PHE A 315 10.42 -23.66 3.72
CA PHE A 315 8.97 -23.46 3.61
C PHE A 315 8.50 -22.24 4.43
N GLN A 316 8.88 -22.14 5.72
CA GLN A 316 8.52 -20.99 6.56
C GLN A 316 9.04 -19.67 5.99
N ARG A 317 10.28 -19.63 5.46
CA ARG A 317 10.84 -18.41 4.86
C ARG A 317 10.06 -17.98 3.62
N ALA A 318 9.71 -18.93 2.75
CA ALA A 318 8.90 -18.66 1.56
C ALA A 318 7.51 -18.12 1.94
N VAL A 319 6.83 -18.76 2.89
CA VAL A 319 5.52 -18.32 3.41
C VAL A 319 5.61 -16.92 4.01
N ASN A 320 6.60 -16.65 4.86
CA ASN A 320 6.79 -15.32 5.47
C ASN A 320 7.05 -14.24 4.42
N ALA A 321 7.86 -14.55 3.41
CA ALA A 321 8.16 -13.63 2.32
C ALA A 321 6.91 -13.36 1.45
N ALA A 322 6.13 -14.40 1.12
CA ALA A 322 4.88 -14.29 0.37
C ALA A 322 3.81 -13.47 1.12
N ILE A 323 3.66 -13.66 2.43
CA ILE A 323 2.75 -12.85 3.28
C ILE A 323 3.19 -11.38 3.28
N LYS A 324 4.49 -11.13 3.52
CA LYS A 324 5.06 -9.78 3.56
C LYS A 324 4.88 -9.06 2.22
N ASP A 325 5.18 -9.73 1.11
CA ASP A 325 5.04 -9.15 -0.22
C ASP A 325 3.57 -8.96 -0.61
N SER A 326 2.68 -9.90 -0.26
CA SER A 326 1.23 -9.71 -0.47
C SER A 326 0.72 -8.44 0.22
N ARG A 327 1.09 -8.20 1.49
CA ARG A 327 0.77 -6.94 2.20
C ARG A 327 1.34 -5.71 1.50
N ARG A 328 2.59 -5.80 0.99
CA ARG A 328 3.21 -4.75 0.17
C ARG A 328 2.40 -4.47 -1.10
N GLN A 329 1.97 -5.50 -1.83
CA GLN A 329 1.17 -5.35 -3.05
C GLN A 329 -0.19 -4.71 -2.77
N TRP A 330 -0.87 -5.08 -1.68
CA TRP A 330 -2.14 -4.42 -1.32
C TRP A 330 -1.96 -2.93 -1.07
N ARG A 331 -0.88 -2.54 -0.39
CA ARG A 331 -0.55 -1.11 -0.21
C ARG A 331 -0.32 -0.42 -1.56
N HIS A 332 0.49 -1.01 -2.43
CA HIS A 332 0.75 -0.46 -3.78
C HIS A 332 -0.52 -0.35 -4.63
N PHE A 333 -1.42 -1.32 -4.52
CA PHE A 333 -2.71 -1.32 -5.21
C PHE A 333 -3.61 -0.17 -4.74
N ARG A 334 -3.73 0.03 -3.41
CA ARG A 334 -4.45 1.17 -2.83
C ARG A 334 -3.88 2.52 -3.26
N GLU A 335 -2.56 2.67 -3.28
CA GLU A 335 -1.89 3.88 -3.75
C GLU A 335 -2.20 4.14 -5.24
N SER A 336 -2.18 3.09 -6.07
CA SER A 336 -2.49 3.20 -7.50
C SER A 336 -3.95 3.60 -7.76
N ILE A 337 -4.90 3.08 -6.97
CA ILE A 337 -6.32 3.51 -7.00
C ILE A 337 -6.44 4.99 -6.66
N ARG A 338 -5.82 5.45 -5.56
CA ARG A 338 -5.86 6.87 -5.15
C ARG A 338 -5.22 7.78 -6.21
N ARG A 339 -4.11 7.36 -6.81
CA ARG A 339 -3.45 8.08 -7.90
C ARG A 339 -4.36 8.21 -9.12
N THR A 340 -5.05 7.13 -9.49
CA THR A 340 -5.87 7.07 -10.70
C THR A 340 -7.19 7.85 -10.57
N TYR A 341 -7.88 7.73 -9.44
CA TYR A 341 -9.23 8.29 -9.26
C TYR A 341 -9.29 9.50 -8.31
N GLY A 342 -8.16 9.91 -7.76
CA GLY A 342 -8.08 10.93 -6.72
C GLY A 342 -8.34 10.36 -5.32
N THR A 343 -7.86 11.09 -4.31
CA THR A 343 -7.80 10.60 -2.92
C THR A 343 -9.18 10.26 -2.33
N GLU A 344 -10.16 11.15 -2.45
CA GLU A 344 -11.50 10.93 -1.89
C GLU A 344 -12.21 9.75 -2.57
N ARG A 345 -12.33 9.80 -3.90
CA ARG A 345 -13.01 8.77 -4.69
C ARG A 345 -12.32 7.42 -4.52
N GLY A 346 -10.98 7.40 -4.57
CA GLY A 346 -10.16 6.21 -4.35
C GLY A 346 -10.30 5.63 -2.95
N ASN A 347 -10.38 6.44 -1.89
CA ASN A 347 -10.60 5.94 -0.53
C ASN A 347 -11.94 5.21 -0.37
N ILE A 348 -12.99 5.65 -1.08
CA ILE A 348 -14.30 4.98 -1.05
C ILE A 348 -14.28 3.69 -1.84
N MET A 349 -13.58 3.66 -2.97
CA MET A 349 -13.32 2.42 -3.70
C MET A 349 -12.61 1.41 -2.79
N ILE A 350 -11.50 1.82 -2.15
CA ILE A 350 -10.73 0.98 -1.22
C ILE A 350 -11.59 0.48 -0.07
N CYS A 351 -12.37 1.36 0.57
CA CYS A 351 -13.30 0.95 1.62
C CYS A 351 -14.28 -0.11 1.09
N ALA A 352 -14.88 0.10 -0.07
CA ALA A 352 -15.84 -0.85 -0.62
C ALA A 352 -15.24 -2.23 -0.95
N LEU A 353 -13.96 -2.29 -1.33
CA LEU A 353 -13.26 -3.55 -1.57
C LEU A 353 -13.12 -4.39 -0.31
N VAL A 354 -12.78 -3.76 0.82
CA VAL A 354 -12.48 -4.46 2.07
C VAL A 354 -13.69 -4.70 2.97
N ARG A 355 -14.79 -3.95 2.79
CA ARG A 355 -15.99 -4.02 3.64
C ARG A 355 -17.04 -4.99 3.11
N ASP A 356 -17.68 -5.72 4.00
CA ASP A 356 -18.75 -6.65 3.63
C ASP A 356 -20.07 -5.94 3.34
N LYS A 357 -20.30 -4.75 3.92
CA LYS A 357 -21.49 -3.91 3.66
C LYS A 357 -21.09 -2.48 3.27
N PRO A 358 -20.43 -2.27 2.12
CA PRO A 358 -19.88 -0.97 1.73
C PRO A 358 -20.88 0.18 1.77
N ALA A 359 -22.09 -0.04 1.25
CA ALA A 359 -23.14 0.97 1.17
C ALA A 359 -23.63 1.47 2.55
N LYS A 360 -23.32 0.74 3.62
CA LYS A 360 -23.61 1.15 5.00
C LYS A 360 -22.35 1.66 5.71
N ASP A 361 -21.25 0.94 5.56
CA ASP A 361 -20.09 1.11 6.42
C ASP A 361 -19.18 2.24 5.95
N CYS A 362 -19.05 2.45 4.64
CA CYS A 362 -18.12 3.43 4.10
C CYS A 362 -18.57 4.89 4.27
N TYR A 363 -19.85 5.13 4.57
CA TYR A 363 -20.41 6.47 4.78
C TYR A 363 -20.48 6.91 6.24
N GLY A 364 -20.77 8.20 6.43
CA GLY A 364 -21.03 8.84 7.71
C GLY A 364 -19.75 9.16 8.46
N ARG A 365 -19.32 10.43 8.46
CA ARG A 365 -18.24 10.91 9.32
C ARG A 365 -18.70 12.14 10.09
N ARG A 366 -18.25 12.25 11.32
CA ARG A 366 -18.49 13.42 12.17
C ARG A 366 -17.20 14.22 12.26
N VAL A 367 -17.23 15.48 11.87
CA VAL A 367 -16.02 16.31 11.79
C VAL A 367 -16.26 17.61 12.51
N ALA A 368 -15.35 17.95 13.43
CA ALA A 368 -15.26 19.30 13.97
C ALA A 368 -14.16 20.08 13.22
N ILE A 369 -14.46 21.29 12.77
CA ILE A 369 -13.45 22.21 12.23
C ILE A 369 -13.19 23.30 13.24
N LEU A 370 -11.90 23.50 13.55
CA LEU A 370 -11.43 24.52 14.49
C LEU A 370 -10.52 25.52 13.76
N ARG A 371 -10.72 26.80 14.03
CA ARG A 371 -9.85 27.89 13.56
C ARG A 371 -9.54 28.85 14.72
N ASP A 372 -8.47 29.63 14.57
CA ASP A 372 -8.20 30.75 15.48
C ASP A 372 -9.31 31.80 15.34
N VAL A 373 -10.16 31.94 16.36
CA VAL A 373 -11.22 32.94 16.41
C VAL A 373 -11.50 33.40 17.83
N VAL A 374 -11.99 34.63 17.96
CA VAL A 374 -12.41 35.24 19.23
C VAL A 374 -13.70 34.55 19.73
N LYS A 375 -13.55 33.41 20.41
CA LYS A 375 -14.57 32.60 21.13
C LYS A 375 -15.84 32.21 20.33
N THR A 376 -16.22 30.93 20.44
CA THR A 376 -17.54 30.33 20.09
C THR A 376 -17.88 29.97 18.63
N ALA A 377 -16.90 29.83 17.73
CA ALA A 377 -17.16 29.36 16.35
C ALA A 377 -16.58 27.96 16.05
N ASN A 378 -16.75 27.00 16.96
CA ASN A 378 -16.50 25.60 16.63
C ASN A 378 -17.67 25.11 15.76
N ARG A 379 -17.39 24.50 14.60
CA ARG A 379 -18.43 23.88 13.77
C ARG A 379 -18.27 22.39 13.77
N VAL A 380 -19.30 21.69 14.24
CA VAL A 380 -19.42 20.23 14.14
C VAL A 380 -20.42 19.90 13.03
N ALA A 381 -20.01 19.05 12.10
CA ALA A 381 -20.86 18.55 11.04
C ALA A 381 -20.86 17.02 11.03
N GLU A 382 -22.03 16.43 10.77
CA GLU A 382 -22.17 15.02 10.41
C GLU A 382 -22.43 14.94 8.91
N MET A 383 -21.55 14.27 8.19
CA MET A 383 -21.52 14.31 6.73
C MET A 383 -21.67 12.93 6.13
N GLN A 384 -22.39 12.91 5.00
CA GLN A 384 -22.22 11.91 3.96
C GLN A 384 -21.35 12.49 2.85
N ILE A 385 -20.61 11.62 2.19
CA ILE A 385 -19.57 11.96 1.19
C ILE A 385 -20.19 12.72 0.01
N PRO A 386 -19.48 13.67 -0.64
CA PRO A 386 -18.03 13.97 -0.53
C PRO A 386 -17.62 14.93 0.59
N ILE A 387 -16.77 14.45 1.50
CA ILE A 387 -16.26 15.18 2.66
C ILE A 387 -15.13 16.14 2.28
N GLN A 388 -14.28 15.80 1.31
CA GLN A 388 -13.15 16.64 0.90
C GLN A 388 -13.64 17.94 0.28
N LYS A 389 -14.55 17.85 -0.69
CA LYS A 389 -15.17 19.03 -1.30
C LYS A 389 -15.84 19.92 -0.26
N TRP A 390 -16.61 19.31 0.65
CA TRP A 390 -17.24 20.02 1.75
C TRP A 390 -16.22 20.75 2.64
N LEU A 391 -15.13 20.06 3.06
CA LEU A 391 -14.07 20.66 3.87
C LEU A 391 -13.44 21.86 3.17
N LEU A 392 -13.16 21.75 1.87
CA LEU A 392 -12.58 22.83 1.09
C LEU A 392 -13.53 24.02 0.92
N GLU A 393 -14.81 23.77 0.67
CA GLU A 393 -15.84 24.82 0.56
C GLU A 393 -16.05 25.50 1.92
N GLU A 394 -16.05 24.74 3.01
CA GLU A 394 -16.14 25.25 4.37
C GLU A 394 -14.92 26.11 4.73
N LEU A 395 -13.71 25.64 4.43
CA LEU A 395 -12.46 26.39 4.62
C LEU A 395 -12.40 27.66 3.76
N ALA A 396 -12.99 27.64 2.56
CA ALA A 396 -13.10 28.79 1.70
C ALA A 396 -14.24 29.74 2.07
N ASN A 397 -15.00 29.45 3.14
CA ASN A 397 -16.24 30.16 3.50
C ASN A 397 -17.17 30.30 2.27
N LYS A 398 -17.40 29.20 1.55
CA LYS A 398 -18.35 29.17 0.43
C LYS A 398 -19.64 28.49 0.89
N PRO A 399 -20.81 29.04 0.54
CA PRO A 399 -22.05 28.29 0.65
C PRO A 399 -21.92 26.98 -0.11
N HIS A 400 -22.34 25.90 0.51
CA HIS A 400 -22.36 24.57 -0.06
C HIS A 400 -23.61 23.84 0.41
N ASP A 401 -24.12 22.99 -0.48
CA ASP A 401 -25.22 22.10 -0.16
C ASP A 401 -24.68 20.97 0.72
N GLU A 402 -25.31 20.78 1.88
CA GLU A 402 -25.04 19.62 2.74
C GLU A 402 -25.72 18.35 2.18
N GLY A 403 -26.36 18.48 1.01
CA GLY A 403 -27.04 17.47 0.24
C GLY A 403 -28.52 17.37 0.62
N PRO A 404 -29.42 17.04 -0.31
CA PRO A 404 -30.71 16.48 0.09
C PRO A 404 -30.41 15.18 0.85
N GLY A 405 -30.96 15.01 2.05
CA GLY A 405 -30.96 13.70 2.68
C GLY A 405 -31.62 12.72 1.71
N GLU A 406 -30.84 11.91 1.00
CA GLU A 406 -31.35 10.96 0.03
C GLU A 406 -32.15 9.90 0.80
N GLY A 407 -33.46 10.11 0.87
CA GLY A 407 -34.46 9.12 1.24
C GLY A 407 -34.50 8.73 2.72
N LEU A 408 -35.72 8.60 3.22
CA LEU A 408 -36.02 7.98 4.51
C LEU A 408 -35.62 6.49 4.48
N THR A 409 -34.38 6.17 4.80
CA THR A 409 -34.06 4.91 5.48
C THR A 409 -33.94 5.21 6.97
N GLU A 410 -34.22 4.24 7.85
CA GLU A 410 -34.08 4.38 9.31
C GLU A 410 -32.65 4.81 9.75
N GLN A 411 -31.70 4.90 8.82
CA GLN A 411 -30.28 5.16 9.04
C GLN A 411 -29.82 6.56 8.55
N ASN A 412 -30.67 7.35 7.88
CA ASN A 412 -30.28 8.56 7.14
C ASN A 412 -30.83 9.89 7.68
N SER A 413 -31.06 10.02 8.99
CA SER A 413 -31.53 11.27 9.59
C SER A 413 -30.39 12.18 10.08
N THR A 414 -29.48 12.63 9.20
CA THR A 414 -28.56 13.73 9.54
C THR A 414 -28.95 14.97 8.74
N LYS A 415 -29.91 15.73 9.29
CA LYS A 415 -29.97 17.17 9.04
C LYS A 415 -28.75 17.77 9.74
N SER A 416 -27.77 18.26 8.99
CA SER A 416 -26.88 19.25 9.56
C SER A 416 -27.72 20.46 10.01
N ARG A 417 -27.35 21.02 11.16
CA ARG A 417 -28.01 22.22 11.70
C ARG A 417 -27.53 23.43 10.90
N GLY A 418 -28.29 23.75 9.87
CA GLY A 418 -28.23 25.03 9.17
C GLY A 418 -27.51 24.93 7.83
N SER A 419 -28.15 25.43 6.77
CA SER A 419 -27.44 25.77 5.55
C SER A 419 -26.30 26.73 5.91
N SER A 420 -25.13 26.55 5.28
CA SER A 420 -24.02 27.51 5.36
C SER A 420 -24.48 28.96 5.06
N ASP A 421 -25.58 29.15 4.32
CA ASP A 421 -26.23 30.46 4.10
C ASP A 421 -26.76 31.14 5.37
N ASP A 422 -27.24 30.39 6.38
CA ASP A 422 -27.78 30.97 7.62
C ASP A 422 -26.67 31.50 8.53
N LEU A 423 -25.48 30.87 8.48
CA LEU A 423 -24.26 31.32 9.17
C LEU A 423 -23.56 32.47 8.43
N TYR A 424 -23.59 32.45 7.09
CA TYR A 424 -23.01 33.52 6.26
C TYR A 424 -23.61 34.89 6.55
N ARG A 425 -24.90 34.93 6.93
CA ARG A 425 -25.61 36.16 7.29
C ARG A 425 -25.18 36.75 8.64
N LEU A 426 -24.53 35.98 9.51
CA LEU A 426 -24.17 36.42 10.85
C LEU A 426 -22.74 37.02 10.92
N HIS A 427 -21.80 36.59 10.07
CA HIS A 427 -20.40 37.05 10.14
C HIS A 427 -19.70 37.03 8.77
N PRO A 428 -19.55 38.17 8.09
CA PRO A 428 -19.07 38.25 6.70
C PRO A 428 -17.54 38.14 6.53
N SER A 429 -16.75 37.93 7.59
CA SER A 429 -15.30 37.80 7.48
C SER A 429 -14.72 36.82 8.51
N PHE A 430 -14.53 35.56 8.11
CA PHE A 430 -13.78 34.53 8.85
C PHE A 430 -12.44 34.25 8.15
N ASP A 431 -11.60 35.27 8.04
CA ASP A 431 -10.21 35.05 7.62
C ASP A 431 -9.40 34.62 8.85
N ILE A 432 -8.46 33.68 8.69
CA ILE A 432 -7.63 33.22 9.81
C ILE A 432 -6.72 34.38 10.23
N ASP A 433 -7.03 35.02 11.35
CA ASP A 433 -6.31 36.18 11.85
C ASP A 433 -5.06 35.76 12.64
N CYS A 434 -3.95 35.55 11.91
CA CYS A 434 -2.65 35.26 12.50
C CYS A 434 -2.04 36.44 13.30
N ASP A 435 -2.67 37.62 13.30
CA ASP A 435 -2.23 38.78 14.07
C ASP A 435 -2.84 38.80 15.48
N THR A 436 -3.87 37.99 15.73
CA THR A 436 -4.45 37.79 17.06
C THR A 436 -3.74 36.67 17.82
N GLN A 437 -3.55 36.83 19.14
CA GLN A 437 -3.03 35.78 20.04
C GLN A 437 -4.15 34.82 20.49
N THR A 438 -5.00 34.37 19.56
CA THR A 438 -6.06 33.41 19.87
C THR A 438 -5.66 32.01 19.41
N SER A 439 -6.10 30.99 20.15
CA SER A 439 -5.88 29.58 19.84
C SER A 439 -7.23 28.85 19.68
N PRO A 440 -7.26 27.69 18.99
CA PRO A 440 -8.48 26.90 18.88
C PRO A 440 -8.85 26.29 20.24
N ASP A 441 -10.13 26.36 20.61
CA ASP A 441 -10.66 25.76 21.84
C ASP A 441 -10.99 24.28 21.61
N ILE A 442 -9.94 23.44 21.68
CA ILE A 442 -10.02 21.99 21.50
C ILE A 442 -10.89 21.37 22.61
N GLY A 443 -10.78 21.89 23.84
CA GLY A 443 -11.57 21.42 24.97
C GLY A 443 -13.08 21.55 24.75
N ALA A 444 -13.55 22.72 24.28
CA ALA A 444 -14.96 22.93 23.96
C ALA A 444 -15.43 22.03 22.81
N ALA A 445 -14.63 21.88 21.76
CA ALA A 445 -14.96 21.00 20.63
C ALA A 445 -15.08 19.53 21.06
N MET A 446 -14.15 19.06 21.90
CA MET A 446 -14.17 17.71 22.44
C MET A 446 -15.39 17.49 23.34
N ALA A 447 -15.72 18.45 24.21
CA ALA A 447 -16.92 18.38 25.03
C ALA A 447 -18.19 18.31 24.15
N GLU A 448 -18.22 19.01 23.02
CA GLU A 448 -19.33 18.93 22.07
C GLU A 448 -19.39 17.55 21.39
N LEU A 449 -18.27 17.05 20.87
CA LEU A 449 -18.21 15.77 20.16
C LEU A 449 -18.52 14.56 21.04
N VAL A 450 -18.03 14.56 22.28
CA VAL A 450 -18.22 13.45 23.23
C VAL A 450 -19.63 13.46 23.83
N ASN A 451 -20.17 14.64 24.18
CA ASN A 451 -21.47 14.71 24.86
C ASN A 451 -22.68 14.66 23.91
N HIS A 452 -22.49 14.88 22.60
CA HIS A 452 -23.59 14.71 21.64
C HIS A 452 -23.85 13.23 21.37
N SER A 453 -25.03 12.76 21.78
CA SER A 453 -25.55 11.42 21.46
C SER A 453 -25.94 11.33 19.99
N THR A 454 -25.02 10.88 19.15
CA THR A 454 -25.25 10.60 17.72
C THR A 454 -25.18 9.09 17.50
N PRO A 455 -25.81 8.53 16.46
CA PRO A 455 -25.66 7.12 16.14
C PRO A 455 -24.27 6.77 15.57
N LEU A 456 -23.45 7.77 15.23
CA LEU A 456 -22.11 7.55 14.69
C LEU A 456 -21.11 7.22 15.83
N PRO A 457 -20.33 6.13 15.70
CA PRO A 457 -19.31 5.79 16.68
C PRO A 457 -18.16 6.81 16.69
N ASN A 458 -17.48 6.95 17.82
CA ASN A 458 -16.36 7.90 17.98
C ASN A 458 -15.22 7.64 16.99
N ASN A 459 -14.96 6.39 16.58
CA ASN A 459 -13.94 6.07 15.58
C ASN A 459 -14.24 6.60 14.16
N LYS A 460 -15.47 7.06 13.90
CA LYS A 460 -15.88 7.82 12.71
C LYS A 460 -15.88 9.32 12.93
N THR A 461 -15.22 9.79 13.98
CA THR A 461 -15.14 11.20 14.35
C THR A 461 -13.72 11.74 14.20
N ALA A 462 -13.61 12.97 13.69
CA ALA A 462 -12.34 13.68 13.60
C ALA A 462 -12.46 15.16 13.95
N VAL A 463 -11.31 15.74 14.31
CA VAL A 463 -11.12 17.18 14.47
C VAL A 463 -10.08 17.63 13.44
N VAL A 464 -10.39 18.65 12.66
CA VAL A 464 -9.45 19.33 11.76
C VAL A 464 -9.25 20.74 12.27
N ALA A 465 -8.08 21.01 12.85
CA ALA A 465 -7.73 22.29 13.44
C ALA A 465 -6.69 23.03 12.59
N LEU A 466 -6.94 24.31 12.31
CA LEU A 466 -6.01 25.21 11.65
C LEU A 466 -5.70 26.39 12.57
N THR A 467 -4.41 26.63 12.84
CA THR A 467 -3.99 27.66 13.80
C THR A 467 -2.71 28.38 13.35
N CYS A 468 -2.54 29.62 13.76
CA CYS A 468 -1.32 30.41 13.71
C CYS A 468 -0.64 30.50 15.09
N ALA A 469 -1.33 30.08 16.16
CA ALA A 469 -0.74 29.96 17.49
C ALA A 469 0.38 28.92 17.44
N ARG A 470 1.51 29.18 18.13
CA ARG A 470 2.62 28.23 18.15
C ARG A 470 2.90 27.60 19.50
N ASN A 471 2.78 28.31 20.64
CA ASN A 471 3.49 27.84 21.83
C ASN A 471 2.70 27.74 23.15
N THR A 472 2.35 28.85 23.82
CA THR A 472 1.82 28.76 25.19
C THR A 472 0.42 28.18 25.25
N ASP A 473 -0.46 28.62 24.34
CA ASP A 473 -1.88 28.30 24.43
C ASP A 473 -2.19 26.88 23.92
N LEU A 474 -1.39 26.38 22.97
CA LEU A 474 -1.49 25.00 22.46
C LEU A 474 -0.97 23.97 23.47
N ALA A 475 0.04 24.33 24.27
CA ALA A 475 0.53 23.46 25.34
C ALA A 475 -0.56 23.18 26.39
N GLU A 476 -1.47 24.14 26.64
CA GLU A 476 -2.62 23.94 27.52
C GLU A 476 -3.68 23.01 26.92
N GLN A 477 -3.75 22.91 25.58
CA GLN A 477 -4.71 22.05 24.89
C GLN A 477 -4.26 20.58 24.78
N ILE A 478 -2.98 20.26 25.07
CA ILE A 478 -2.42 18.92 24.86
C ILE A 478 -3.23 17.82 25.58
N ALA A 479 -3.73 18.10 26.79
CA ALA A 479 -4.53 17.15 27.57
C ALA A 479 -5.83 16.76 26.84
N HIS A 480 -6.43 17.68 26.09
CA HIS A 480 -7.61 17.41 25.27
C HIS A 480 -7.28 16.57 24.04
N VAL A 481 -6.08 16.73 23.46
CA VAL A 481 -5.59 15.89 22.36
C VAL A 481 -5.38 14.44 22.84
N TRP A 482 -4.77 14.25 24.02
CA TRP A 482 -4.63 12.92 24.62
C TRP A 482 -5.99 12.29 24.90
N HIS A 483 -6.94 13.06 25.44
CA HIS A 483 -8.30 12.59 25.67
C HIS A 483 -8.99 12.20 24.35
N ALA A 484 -8.78 12.93 23.26
CA ALA A 484 -9.29 12.56 21.95
C ALA A 484 -8.78 11.19 21.49
N SER A 485 -7.49 10.89 21.70
CA SER A 485 -6.93 9.57 21.42
C SER A 485 -7.62 8.48 22.25
N ASP A 486 -7.82 8.71 23.55
CA ASP A 486 -8.46 7.73 24.44
C ASP A 486 -9.93 7.48 24.07
N GLU A 487 -10.61 8.46 23.49
CA GLU A 487 -11.99 8.36 22.98
C GLU A 487 -12.07 7.80 21.54
N GLY A 488 -10.95 7.57 20.87
CA GLY A 488 -10.90 7.13 19.48
C GLY A 488 -11.25 8.22 18.46
N ILE A 489 -11.12 9.50 18.84
CA ILE A 489 -11.34 10.67 17.98
C ILE A 489 -10.00 11.09 17.38
N ARG A 490 -9.94 11.12 16.04
CA ARG A 490 -8.72 11.46 15.30
C ARG A 490 -8.52 12.97 15.23
N MET A 491 -7.31 13.47 15.45
CA MET A 491 -7.02 14.91 15.45
C MET A 491 -5.98 15.28 14.41
N HIS A 492 -6.32 16.21 13.53
CA HIS A 492 -5.43 16.77 12.52
C HIS A 492 -5.17 18.23 12.83
N LEU A 493 -3.90 18.62 12.87
CA LEU A 493 -3.47 19.97 13.25
C LEU A 493 -2.55 20.56 12.19
N GLY A 494 -3.01 21.64 11.54
CA GLY A 494 -2.23 22.44 10.61
C GLY A 494 -1.83 23.78 11.22
N VAL A 495 -0.54 24.08 11.25
CA VAL A 495 0.03 25.31 11.83
C VAL A 495 0.55 26.24 10.74
N LEU A 496 -0.08 27.40 10.56
CA LEU A 496 0.31 28.41 9.58
C LEU A 496 1.57 29.17 10.03
N SER A 497 2.50 29.38 9.09
CA SER A 497 3.69 30.21 9.31
C SER A 497 3.40 31.71 9.19
N LYS A 498 4.04 32.54 10.03
CA LYS A 498 3.98 34.01 9.93
C LYS A 498 4.73 34.50 8.68
N LYS A 499 4.26 35.59 8.07
CA LYS A 499 4.75 36.15 6.78
C LYS A 499 6.26 36.43 6.71
N ASP A 500 6.92 36.70 7.85
CA ASP A 500 8.34 37.12 7.87
C ASP A 500 9.33 35.96 8.08
N GLN A 501 8.85 34.72 8.05
CA GLN A 501 9.65 33.55 8.31
C GLN A 501 9.97 32.82 6.99
N ILE A 502 11.25 32.85 6.58
CA ILE A 502 11.73 32.18 5.35
C ILE A 502 11.39 30.67 5.42
N PRO A 503 10.91 30.05 4.33
CA PRO A 503 10.08 28.84 4.40
C PRO A 503 10.85 27.51 4.28
N PHE A 504 12.12 27.53 3.90
CA PHE A 504 12.74 26.32 3.34
C PHE A 504 13.27 25.32 4.37
N GLY A 505 12.61 24.16 4.40
CA GLY A 505 13.09 22.93 5.01
C GLY A 505 12.98 22.86 6.54
N PRO A 506 13.22 21.67 7.12
CA PRO A 506 13.24 21.51 8.56
C PRO A 506 14.25 22.46 9.17
N ARG A 507 13.80 23.33 10.08
CA ARG A 507 14.71 24.28 10.72
C ARG A 507 15.60 23.57 11.73
N PRO A 508 16.87 23.99 11.88
CA PRO A 508 17.63 23.69 13.08
C PRO A 508 16.86 24.30 14.26
N ARG A 509 16.11 23.48 15.00
CA ARG A 509 15.33 23.98 16.14
C ARG A 509 16.30 24.31 17.26
N GLU A 510 16.42 25.59 17.60
CA GLU A 510 16.74 25.96 18.98
C GLU A 510 15.62 25.35 19.84
N GLN A 511 15.97 24.72 20.96
CA GLN A 511 15.00 24.09 21.87
C GLN A 511 14.03 25.14 22.42
N THR A 512 12.97 25.47 21.67
CA THR A 512 11.91 26.36 22.13
C THR A 512 11.03 25.60 23.09
N VAL A 513 11.35 25.77 24.37
CA VAL A 513 10.56 25.35 25.52
C VAL A 513 9.21 26.10 25.48
N LEU A 514 8.09 25.40 25.19
CA LEU A 514 6.76 26.01 24.94
C LEU A 514 6.18 26.69 26.19
N THR A 515 6.52 26.11 27.33
CA THR A 515 6.51 26.64 28.69
C THR A 515 7.60 25.83 29.40
N GLY A 516 8.18 26.24 30.52
CA GLY A 516 9.29 25.52 31.21
C GLY A 516 9.16 24.00 31.45
N LYS A 517 8.08 23.33 31.01
CA LYS A 517 7.79 21.90 31.14
C LYS A 517 7.29 21.16 29.87
N ILE A 518 6.76 21.81 28.82
CA ILE A 518 6.15 21.12 27.66
C ILE A 518 6.90 21.50 26.37
N ARG A 519 7.21 20.50 25.54
CA ARG A 519 7.93 20.66 24.26
C ARG A 519 6.97 20.46 23.09
N GLU A 520 7.26 21.06 21.95
CA GLU A 520 6.47 20.88 20.72
C GLU A 520 6.38 19.41 20.29
N GLU A 521 7.45 18.66 20.51
CA GLU A 521 7.50 17.20 20.34
C GLU A 521 6.37 16.49 21.10
N ASP A 522 5.99 16.98 22.28
CA ASP A 522 4.94 16.35 23.10
C ASP A 522 3.56 16.53 22.43
N LEU A 523 3.30 17.71 21.86
CA LEU A 523 2.07 17.98 21.10
C LEU A 523 2.03 17.19 19.79
N VAL A 524 3.13 17.15 19.04
CA VAL A 524 3.25 16.33 17.82
C VAL A 524 2.97 14.87 18.16
N THR A 525 3.58 14.35 19.22
CA THR A 525 3.34 12.98 19.70
C THR A 525 1.88 12.74 20.07
N ALA A 526 1.25 13.68 20.77
CA ALA A 526 -0.16 13.57 21.14
C ALA A 526 -1.07 13.52 19.90
N VAL A 527 -0.83 14.38 18.91
CA VAL A 527 -1.57 14.39 17.63
C VAL A 527 -1.37 13.08 16.87
N LEU A 528 -0.12 12.63 16.69
CA LEU A 528 0.17 11.39 15.98
C LEU A 528 -0.40 10.15 16.69
N ARG A 529 -0.49 10.16 18.03
CA ARG A 529 -1.13 9.08 18.79
C ARG A 529 -2.63 8.97 18.51
N THR A 530 -3.31 10.06 18.16
CA THR A 530 -4.70 10.00 17.70
C THR A 530 -4.86 9.34 16.32
N GLY A 531 -3.75 8.97 15.66
CA GLY A 531 -3.70 8.54 14.26
C GLY A 531 -3.66 9.70 13.27
N GLY A 532 -3.95 10.93 13.69
CA GLY A 532 -4.03 12.10 12.80
C GLY A 532 -2.67 12.65 12.35
N THR A 533 -2.67 13.84 11.77
CA THR A 533 -1.46 14.47 11.21
C THR A 533 -1.16 15.82 11.86
N TYR A 534 0.13 16.08 12.04
CA TYR A 534 0.65 17.39 12.42
C TYR A 534 1.43 17.96 11.23
N SER A 535 1.06 19.15 10.77
CA SER A 535 1.74 19.78 9.63
C SER A 535 1.96 21.27 9.84
N ILE A 536 3.14 21.74 9.44
CA ILE A 536 3.42 23.18 9.33
C ILE A 536 3.10 23.58 7.88
N LEU A 537 2.19 24.53 7.72
CA LEU A 537 1.81 25.10 6.44
C LEU A 537 2.73 26.29 6.15
N HIS A 538 3.42 26.23 5.01
CA HIS A 538 4.41 27.24 4.66
C HIS A 538 3.76 28.56 4.24
N ASN A 539 2.53 28.49 3.74
CA ASN A 539 1.71 29.64 3.35
C ASN A 539 0.22 29.27 3.41
N ARG A 540 -0.66 30.26 3.23
CA ARG A 540 -2.12 30.05 3.22
C ARG A 540 -2.59 29.21 2.02
N ASP A 541 -1.88 29.27 0.89
CA ASP A 541 -2.20 28.48 -0.30
C ASP A 541 -1.96 26.97 -0.08
N ALA A 542 -1.28 26.59 1.00
CA ALA A 542 -1.09 25.20 1.41
C ALA A 542 -2.28 24.61 2.18
N ILE A 543 -3.30 25.39 2.56
CA ILE A 543 -4.48 24.88 3.29
C ILE A 543 -5.21 23.77 2.51
N PRO A 544 -5.53 23.91 1.20
CA PRO A 544 -6.13 22.82 0.44
C PRO A 544 -5.28 21.55 0.43
N ARG A 545 -3.95 21.72 0.29
CA ARG A 545 -2.99 20.61 0.28
C ARG A 545 -2.90 19.89 1.63
N PHE A 546 -3.07 20.62 2.73
CA PHE A 546 -3.20 20.02 4.06
C PHE A 546 -4.46 19.16 4.15
N VAL A 547 -5.59 19.61 3.63
CA VAL A 547 -6.81 18.79 3.56
C VAL A 547 -6.59 17.55 2.70
N ASP A 548 -5.94 17.68 1.54
CA ASP A 548 -5.62 16.55 0.67
C ASP A 548 -4.78 15.50 1.43
N HIS A 549 -3.79 15.94 2.21
CA HIS A 549 -2.97 15.09 3.05
C HIS A 549 -3.76 14.43 4.19
N VAL A 550 -4.66 15.17 4.86
CA VAL A 550 -5.57 14.62 5.88
C VAL A 550 -6.45 13.52 5.30
N ILE A 551 -7.05 13.77 4.14
CA ILE A 551 -7.89 12.76 3.47
C ILE A 551 -7.04 11.58 2.98
N SER A 552 -5.81 11.78 2.51
CA SER A 552 -4.95 10.68 2.05
C SER A 552 -4.50 9.77 3.18
N ARG A 553 -4.20 10.34 4.36
CA ARG A 553 -3.86 9.58 5.58
C ARG A 553 -5.11 8.97 6.24
N GLY A 554 -6.30 9.34 5.79
CA GLY A 554 -7.57 9.01 6.40
C GLY A 554 -8.07 10.11 7.33
N LEU A 555 -9.34 10.48 7.19
CA LEU A 555 -9.93 11.52 8.01
C LEU A 555 -10.15 11.04 9.45
N THR A 556 -10.64 9.83 9.65
CA THR A 556 -10.98 9.28 10.97
C THR A 556 -10.19 8.00 11.25
N GLU A 557 -10.32 7.45 12.46
CA GLU A 557 -9.74 6.14 12.79
C GLU A 557 -10.27 5.03 11.87
N TYR A 558 -11.47 5.23 11.33
CA TYR A 558 -12.14 4.33 10.40
C TYR A 558 -11.52 4.28 8.99
N ASP A 559 -10.67 5.25 8.63
CA ASP A 559 -10.29 5.56 7.24
C ASP A 559 -8.80 5.33 6.92
N ASN A 560 -8.15 4.28 7.44
CA ASN A 560 -6.71 3.97 7.29
C ASN A 560 -5.77 4.60 8.34
N ALA A 561 -6.18 4.67 9.62
CA ALA A 561 -5.40 5.26 10.73
C ALA A 561 -3.94 4.83 10.86
N ARG A 562 -3.63 3.59 10.44
CA ARG A 562 -2.35 2.92 10.66
C ARG A 562 -1.59 2.66 9.36
N ASP A 563 -1.96 3.33 8.27
CA ASP A 563 -1.21 3.27 7.02
C ASP A 563 0.14 3.99 7.20
N THR A 564 1.20 3.40 6.66
CA THR A 564 2.54 4.00 6.66
C THR A 564 2.82 4.81 5.40
N ALA A 565 1.94 4.70 4.38
CA ALA A 565 2.02 5.43 3.13
C ALA A 565 1.02 6.58 3.05
N THR A 566 1.48 7.75 2.60
CA THR A 566 0.62 8.94 2.43
C THR A 566 1.14 9.85 1.32
N LEU A 567 0.36 10.87 0.97
CA LEU A 567 0.76 11.93 0.05
C LEU A 567 1.72 12.90 0.76
N LEU A 568 2.77 13.33 0.07
CA LEU A 568 3.64 14.45 0.46
C LEU A 568 3.41 15.63 -0.49
N PRO A 569 2.48 16.54 -0.16
CA PRO A 569 2.18 17.67 -1.01
C PRO A 569 3.14 18.85 -0.75
N VAL A 570 3.35 19.65 -1.79
CA VAL A 570 4.21 20.85 -1.76
C VAL A 570 3.71 21.91 -0.78
N GLY A 571 4.61 22.61 -0.09
CA GLY A 571 4.26 23.69 0.84
C GLY A 571 3.85 23.23 2.24
N LEU A 572 4.04 21.94 2.56
CA LEU A 572 3.85 21.37 3.89
C LEU A 572 5.17 20.81 4.44
N SER A 573 5.38 21.02 5.74
CA SER A 573 6.25 20.15 6.54
C SER A 573 5.39 19.22 7.38
N ILE A 574 5.53 17.92 7.21
CA ILE A 574 4.78 16.88 7.92
C ILE A 574 5.69 16.27 8.97
N SER A 575 5.20 16.17 10.20
CA SER A 575 5.88 15.43 11.26
C SER A 575 5.36 14.00 11.34
N ASP A 576 6.26 13.03 11.51
CA ASP A 576 5.90 11.62 11.70
C ASP A 576 6.85 10.92 12.68
N HIS A 577 6.56 9.66 13.00
CA HIS A 577 7.28 8.85 13.97
C HIS A 577 7.82 7.56 13.33
N VAL A 578 9.03 7.17 13.72
CA VAL A 578 9.66 5.92 13.28
C VAL A 578 10.19 5.11 14.46
N GLU A 579 10.13 3.79 14.33
CA GLU A 579 10.62 2.80 15.30
C GLU A 579 11.43 1.71 14.57
N PRO A 580 12.32 0.97 15.24
CA PRO A 580 13.22 0.01 14.59
C PRO A 580 12.47 -1.16 13.98
N GLU A 581 11.41 -1.61 14.67
CA GLU A 581 10.59 -2.75 14.25
C GLU A 581 9.40 -2.33 13.36
N SER A 582 9.19 -1.03 13.16
CA SER A 582 8.08 -0.52 12.35
C SER A 582 8.38 -0.57 10.86
N GLU A 583 7.33 -0.73 10.05
CA GLU A 583 7.48 -0.52 8.61
C GLU A 583 7.95 0.91 8.30
N PRO A 584 8.79 1.10 7.27
CA PRO A 584 9.21 2.42 6.84
C PRO A 584 8.02 3.33 6.51
N ARG A 585 8.15 4.61 6.86
CA ARG A 585 7.20 5.66 6.46
C ARG A 585 7.42 5.98 4.99
N ARG A 586 6.34 6.07 4.23
CA ARG A 586 6.37 6.26 2.79
C ARG A 586 5.54 7.46 2.37
N PHE A 587 6.12 8.25 1.47
CA PHE A 587 5.57 9.51 1.04
C PHE A 587 5.56 9.52 -0.49
N SER A 588 4.36 9.46 -1.07
CA SER A 588 4.17 9.58 -2.51
C SER A 588 4.02 11.04 -2.91
N PHE A 589 4.66 11.43 -4.00
CA PHE A 589 4.52 12.78 -4.55
C PHE A 589 4.75 12.78 -6.07
N ASP A 590 4.21 13.81 -6.70
CA ASP A 590 4.40 14.08 -8.12
C ASP A 590 5.34 15.27 -8.30
N ALA A 591 6.29 15.15 -9.22
CA ALA A 591 7.11 16.27 -9.68
C ALA A 591 6.48 16.87 -10.94
N SER A 592 6.31 18.19 -10.99
CA SER A 592 5.81 18.87 -12.19
C SER A 592 6.96 19.25 -13.15
N TYR A 593 6.61 19.52 -14.40
CA TYR A 593 7.53 19.71 -15.54
C TYR A 593 8.42 20.95 -15.46
N THR A 594 8.14 21.90 -14.55
CA THR A 594 8.79 23.22 -14.56
C THR A 594 9.68 23.49 -13.37
N ASP A 595 9.67 22.62 -12.37
CA ASP A 595 10.30 22.90 -11.10
C ASP A 595 11.22 21.76 -10.65
N ASN A 596 12.40 22.11 -10.16
CA ASN A 596 13.19 21.18 -9.38
C ASN A 596 12.44 20.87 -8.09
N VAL A 597 12.38 19.60 -7.74
CA VAL A 597 11.78 19.19 -6.47
C VAL A 597 12.88 19.09 -5.43
N VAL A 598 12.69 19.81 -4.32
CA VAL A 598 13.58 19.78 -3.16
C VAL A 598 12.87 19.05 -2.04
N ILE A 599 13.37 17.87 -1.70
CA ILE A 599 12.86 17.06 -0.59
C ILE A 599 13.80 17.24 0.59
N ALA A 600 13.26 17.54 1.77
CA ALA A 600 14.06 17.65 2.98
C ALA A 600 13.51 16.77 4.11
N VAL A 601 14.39 15.99 4.74
CA VAL A 601 14.08 15.14 5.91
C VAL A 601 15.02 15.47 7.05
N ALA A 602 14.50 15.71 8.25
CA ALA A 602 15.30 15.93 9.45
C ALA A 602 14.76 15.17 10.67
N PRO A 603 15.64 14.54 11.47
CA PRO A 603 15.26 14.01 12.77
C PRO A 603 14.93 15.16 13.73
N MET A 604 13.81 15.05 14.43
CA MET A 604 13.44 15.97 15.52
C MET A 604 13.94 15.44 16.86
N THR A 605 13.91 14.12 17.06
CA THR A 605 14.40 13.49 18.29
C THR A 605 15.94 13.44 18.31
N PRO A 606 16.60 13.91 19.37
CA PRO A 606 18.06 13.82 19.50
C PRO A 606 18.54 12.37 19.44
N LYS A 607 19.65 12.14 18.72
CA LYS A 607 20.25 10.80 18.50
C LYS A 607 19.35 9.80 17.75
N LEU A 608 18.34 10.28 17.04
CA LEU A 608 17.62 9.48 16.04
C LEU A 608 18.44 9.45 14.76
N ALA A 609 18.63 8.26 14.19
CA ALA A 609 19.17 8.11 12.85
C ALA A 609 18.12 7.53 11.91
N LEU A 610 18.12 8.03 10.68
CA LEU A 610 17.14 7.70 9.65
C LEU A 610 17.87 7.16 8.42
N HIS A 611 17.34 6.11 7.82
CA HIS A 611 17.69 5.67 6.47
C HIS A 611 16.62 6.20 5.51
N VAL A 612 17.03 7.03 4.57
CA VAL A 612 16.13 7.78 3.69
C VAL A 612 16.44 7.44 2.24
N THR A 613 15.40 7.07 1.49
CA THR A 613 15.52 6.65 0.09
C THR A 613 14.47 7.34 -0.76
N VAL A 614 14.87 7.90 -1.90
CA VAL A 614 13.96 8.45 -2.93
C VAL A 614 14.01 7.56 -4.15
N ARG A 615 12.85 7.08 -4.59
CA ARG A 615 12.71 6.14 -5.68
C ARG A 615 11.75 6.66 -6.74
N HIS A 616 12.07 6.45 -8.01
CA HIS A 616 11.12 6.62 -9.10
C HIS A 616 10.30 5.32 -9.23
N VAL A 617 9.00 5.38 -8.98
CA VAL A 617 8.14 4.19 -8.85
C VAL A 617 8.03 3.41 -10.17
N ARG A 618 7.64 4.09 -11.27
CA ARG A 618 7.47 3.43 -12.59
C ARG A 618 8.76 2.84 -13.15
N LYS A 619 9.91 3.52 -12.96
CA LYS A 619 11.22 3.00 -13.38
C LYS A 619 11.80 1.98 -12.40
N ASN A 620 11.27 1.94 -11.18
CA ASN A 620 11.77 1.15 -10.07
C ASN A 620 13.28 1.35 -9.81
N ILE A 621 13.74 2.61 -9.86
CA ILE A 621 15.14 2.99 -9.62
C ILE A 621 15.25 3.89 -8.40
N VAL A 622 16.24 3.61 -7.55
CA VAL A 622 16.61 4.49 -6.44
C VAL A 622 17.41 5.67 -7.01
N LEU A 623 16.90 6.88 -6.82
CA LEU A 623 17.53 8.11 -7.28
C LEU A 623 18.48 8.70 -6.25
N SER A 624 18.16 8.52 -4.96
CA SER A 624 18.94 9.04 -3.86
C SER A 624 18.74 8.18 -2.62
N GLU A 625 19.80 7.95 -1.86
CA GLU A 625 19.80 7.18 -0.62
C GLU A 625 20.80 7.81 0.36
N GLN A 626 20.40 7.99 1.63
CA GLN A 626 21.27 8.58 2.64
C GLN A 626 20.90 8.14 4.06
N TYR A 627 21.91 8.10 4.94
CA TYR A 627 21.72 8.02 6.38
C TYR A 627 21.81 9.41 7.02
N VAL A 628 20.77 9.81 7.77
CA VAL A 628 20.63 11.12 8.44
C VAL A 628 20.64 10.94 9.95
N GLY A 629 21.13 11.92 10.72
CA GLY A 629 20.94 11.92 12.19
C GLY A 629 22.13 11.43 13.04
N LEU A 630 23.28 11.12 12.44
CA LEU A 630 24.55 10.88 13.14
C LEU A 630 25.64 11.86 12.68
N ARG A 631 26.44 12.37 13.64
CA ARG A 631 27.65 13.19 13.40
C ARG A 631 27.46 14.55 12.71
N GLY A 632 26.25 15.12 12.70
CA GLY A 632 26.02 16.51 12.29
C GLY A 632 25.50 16.73 10.86
N ASN A 633 25.19 15.67 10.10
CA ASN A 633 24.29 15.81 8.94
C ASN A 633 22.87 16.04 9.45
N SER A 634 22.43 17.31 9.41
CA SER A 634 21.16 17.73 9.99
C SER A 634 19.95 17.46 9.10
N THR A 635 20.14 17.29 7.80
CA THR A 635 19.05 17.21 6.81
C THR A 635 19.47 16.38 5.58
N PHE A 636 18.62 15.45 5.14
CA PHE A 636 18.66 14.94 3.77
C PHE A 636 18.11 16.03 2.84
N ARG A 637 18.77 16.27 1.70
CA ARG A 637 18.24 17.16 0.65
C ARG A 637 18.44 16.52 -0.72
N ALA A 638 17.36 16.01 -1.32
CA ALA A 638 17.39 15.57 -2.72
C ALA A 638 16.87 16.69 -3.61
N LYS A 639 17.60 16.97 -4.69
CA LYS A 639 17.16 17.84 -5.78
C LYS A 639 16.95 16.96 -7.01
N LEU A 640 15.71 16.84 -7.45
CA LEU A 640 15.36 16.08 -8.66
C LEU A 640 15.29 17.06 -9.84
N ASP A 641 16.05 16.78 -10.90
CA ASP A 641 16.11 17.61 -12.11
C ASP A 641 15.05 17.19 -13.13
N ILE A 642 14.70 18.06 -14.07
CA ILE A 642 13.76 17.79 -15.16
C ILE A 642 14.21 16.60 -16.04
N ASP A 643 15.52 16.37 -16.15
CA ASP A 643 16.07 15.25 -16.89
C ASP A 643 15.83 13.90 -16.18
N ASP A 644 15.58 13.92 -14.86
CA ASP A 644 15.18 12.75 -14.07
C ASP A 644 13.68 12.43 -14.22
N VAL A 645 12.89 13.37 -14.76
CA VAL A 645 11.42 13.36 -14.80
C VAL A 645 10.91 13.37 -16.25
N PRO A 646 10.58 12.22 -16.86
CA PRO A 646 9.80 12.21 -18.07
C PRO A 646 8.41 12.76 -17.75
N ARG A 647 8.22 14.03 -18.10
CA ARG A 647 6.98 14.70 -18.48
C ARG A 647 5.68 14.05 -17.95
N THR A 648 5.16 12.96 -18.49
CA THR A 648 3.85 12.38 -18.07
C THR A 648 3.92 11.36 -16.92
N ASP A 649 5.11 11.06 -16.39
CA ASP A 649 5.40 9.82 -15.66
C ASP A 649 5.94 10.02 -14.24
N ALA A 650 5.89 11.25 -13.74
CA ALA A 650 6.42 11.63 -12.43
C ALA A 650 5.62 10.99 -11.29
N TRP A 651 6.09 9.84 -10.79
CA TRP A 651 5.61 9.22 -9.56
C TRP A 651 6.82 8.79 -8.73
N PHE A 652 7.00 9.48 -7.60
CA PHE A 652 8.10 9.24 -6.69
C PHE A 652 7.59 8.77 -5.35
N GLU A 653 8.43 7.97 -4.69
CA GLU A 653 8.22 7.50 -3.33
C GLU A 653 9.47 7.84 -2.51
N LEU A 654 9.26 8.59 -1.43
CA LEU A 654 10.26 8.79 -0.39
C LEU A 654 9.98 7.81 0.74
N GLU A 655 10.96 6.98 1.06
CA GLU A 655 10.94 6.06 2.19
C GLU A 655 11.83 6.60 3.32
N VAL A 656 11.32 6.58 4.55
CA VAL A 656 12.03 6.97 5.77
C VAL A 656 11.91 5.83 6.77
N ALA A 657 13.03 5.16 7.05
CA ALA A 657 13.15 4.07 8.00
C ALA A 657 14.07 4.47 9.17
N HIS A 658 13.96 3.75 10.29
CA HIS A 658 14.93 3.86 11.38
C HIS A 658 16.25 3.24 10.91
N ALA A 659 17.38 3.88 11.24
CA ALA A 659 18.69 3.32 10.99
C ALA A 659 19.26 2.68 12.26
N GLU A 660 19.72 1.43 12.16
CA GLU A 660 20.35 0.72 13.28
C GLU A 660 21.75 1.27 13.60
N GLY A 661 22.15 1.24 14.88
CA GLY A 661 23.47 1.70 15.31
C GLY A 661 23.63 1.90 16.80
N ASP A 662 24.87 1.84 17.27
CA ASP A 662 25.23 1.97 18.69
C ASP A 662 24.95 3.40 19.22
N GLY A 663 24.27 3.48 20.37
CA GLY A 663 24.00 4.75 21.06
C GLY A 663 22.87 5.60 20.45
N LEU A 664 22.13 5.04 19.50
CA LEU A 664 20.91 5.61 18.95
C LEU A 664 19.72 5.40 19.88
N VAL A 665 18.74 6.30 19.80
CA VAL A 665 17.43 6.06 20.43
C VAL A 665 16.65 5.04 19.59
N GLY A 666 15.87 4.19 20.28
CA GLY A 666 15.04 3.18 19.62
C GLY A 666 14.00 3.81 18.71
N SER A 667 13.27 4.82 19.17
CA SER A 667 12.25 5.49 18.36
C SER A 667 12.38 7.01 18.41
N GLY A 668 11.76 7.69 17.45
CA GLY A 668 11.76 9.15 17.44
C GLY A 668 10.93 9.78 16.34
N LEU A 669 10.75 11.09 16.51
CA LEU A 669 10.07 11.98 15.58
C LEU A 669 11.03 12.48 14.49
N PHE A 670 10.50 12.66 13.29
CA PHE A 670 11.16 13.34 12.20
C PHE A 670 10.18 14.26 11.47
N GLU A 671 10.73 15.20 10.70
CA GLU A 671 9.98 16.11 9.85
C GLU A 671 10.40 15.91 8.39
N VAL A 672 9.42 15.86 7.49
CA VAL A 672 9.62 15.79 6.04
C VAL A 672 8.92 16.97 5.37
N SER A 673 9.54 17.55 4.35
CA SER A 673 8.94 18.61 3.54
C SER A 673 9.34 18.46 2.07
N ILE A 674 8.50 18.99 1.18
CA ILE A 674 8.77 19.05 -0.25
C ILE A 674 8.44 20.43 -0.79
N GLU A 675 9.39 21.00 -1.53
CA GLU A 675 9.26 22.32 -2.15
C GLU A 675 9.59 22.25 -3.64
N THR A 676 9.04 23.18 -4.41
CA THR A 676 9.33 23.34 -5.83
C THR A 676 10.14 24.62 -6.08
N GLU A 677 11.28 24.49 -6.77
CA GLU A 677 12.10 25.62 -7.21
C GLU A 677 11.99 25.76 -8.73
N SER A 678 11.44 26.88 -9.22
CA SER A 678 11.31 27.15 -10.66
C SER A 678 12.67 27.16 -11.34
N THR A 679 12.82 26.39 -12.42
CA THR A 679 14.02 26.38 -13.28
C THR A 679 13.99 27.60 -14.20
N GLY A 680 14.26 28.79 -13.65
CA GLY A 680 14.14 30.03 -14.40
C GLY A 680 15.04 30.08 -15.65
N ALA A 681 14.42 30.06 -16.84
CA ALA A 681 15.03 30.57 -18.09
C ALA A 681 15.20 32.11 -18.08
N ASN A 682 14.88 32.78 -16.97
CA ASN A 682 14.98 34.24 -16.80
C ASN A 682 16.02 34.69 -15.75
N ALA A 683 16.89 33.79 -15.28
CA ALA A 683 17.94 34.16 -14.33
C ALA A 683 19.07 35.02 -14.95
N GLU A 684 19.11 35.21 -16.27
CA GLU A 684 20.13 36.03 -16.95
C GLU A 684 19.75 37.51 -17.20
N SER A 685 18.55 37.99 -16.85
CA SER A 685 18.16 39.38 -17.17
C SER A 685 18.41 40.44 -16.09
N ASN A 686 19.03 40.10 -14.95
CA ASN A 686 19.40 41.08 -13.91
C ASN A 686 20.92 41.36 -13.86
N GLY A 687 21.54 41.42 -15.05
CA GLY A 687 22.86 42.03 -15.23
C GLY A 687 22.75 43.56 -15.27
N GLU A 688 23.14 44.20 -14.16
CA GLU A 688 23.64 45.57 -14.04
C GLU A 688 23.19 46.60 -15.10
N HIS A 689 22.09 47.31 -14.84
CA HIS A 689 21.99 48.69 -15.32
C HIS A 689 22.87 49.60 -14.45
N ARG A 690 24.19 49.53 -14.68
CA ARG A 690 25.13 50.55 -14.20
C ARG A 690 24.82 51.86 -14.90
N SER A 691 24.26 52.81 -14.16
CA SER A 691 24.18 54.21 -14.55
C SER A 691 25.59 54.81 -14.59
N GLY A 692 26.21 54.81 -15.77
CA GLY A 692 27.37 55.65 -16.06
C GLY A 692 26.91 56.90 -16.79
N LYS A 693 26.85 58.03 -16.08
CA LYS A 693 26.79 59.37 -16.67
C LYS A 693 28.17 59.99 -16.61
N ASP A 694 28.58 60.52 -17.77
CA ASP A 694 29.53 61.63 -17.99
C ASP A 694 31.00 61.33 -17.59
N GLN A 695 32.06 61.59 -18.38
CA GLN A 695 32.31 62.66 -19.36
C GLN A 695 33.72 62.49 -20.00
N HIS A 696 33.95 63.02 -21.22
CA HIS A 696 35.22 63.49 -21.82
C HIS A 696 36.38 62.48 -22.03
N ASP A 697 37.24 62.51 -23.06
CA ASP A 697 37.45 63.35 -24.25
C ASP A 697 38.47 62.61 -25.16
N GLU A 698 38.46 62.98 -26.45
CA GLU A 698 39.57 62.96 -27.41
C GLU A 698 40.12 61.65 -28.05
N LEU A 699 40.01 61.70 -29.39
CA LEU A 699 40.77 61.07 -30.49
C LEU A 699 40.44 59.64 -30.95
#